data_AF-A0A3A4KQW8-F1
#
_entry.id   AF-A0A3A4KQW8-F1
#
_cell.length_a   1.000
_cell.length_b   1.000
_cell.length_c   1.000
_cell.angle_alpha   90.00
_cell.angle_beta   90.00
_cell.angle_gamma   90.00
#
_symmetry.space_group_name_H-M   'P 1'
#
loop_
_entity.id
_entity.type
_entity.pdbx_description
1 polymer ?
#
loop_
_entity_poly.entity_id
_entity_poly.type
_entity_poly.pdbx_seq_one_letter_code
_entity_poly.pdbx_strand_id
1 'polypeptide(L)'
;MNCREPGCDGTVVDGYCEVCGTAPATSPETPCGEPGCGGRVLDGFCTTCGTAPNASGGSGARAASTGPGQCAEPGCEGTIVDRYCDTCGTAPGAAVSGSTAVPPNERPRCAEPDCDGTILDGYCDTCGAAPAPERTAQTGTSRTGRSVRTGRGSSSRSSVRGWLGAGMVEVPRMPRIDPAAAVLAEPQVAQEKRFCGSCDRPVGRGRDGKPGRSEGFCPHCGARFSFTPKLVAGELVGGQYEVAGALAHGGLGWIYLAVDRNVSDRWVVLKGLLNTGDADAMRAALAEKRFLAEVEHPSIVKIHNFVEHAGADGVRVGYIVMEYIGGTSLKQILRAHRDTDGTYLPPAQAIAYILEMLPALGYLHSLNLAYCDFKPDNVMQTDEQLKLIDLGAVISMDDPDSPIYGTLGYQAPEIAETGPTVATEVFTVGRTLAVLMLAVPQVAGHFGDLPGPESEPLLARHDSLHRLLLRAVDPDPEVRFSSMGEMADQLTGVLREVLSAEDAVPRPGMSAYFGPARGVFGVGIAAVPDPAGIVAALPIPLVDPTDSAAALLATTTGATPVELERAFAAGLRSVVTGAGESTEIPLRLIRAALESGDPADAAARIAALSDTLPGDWRLAWFRAQAHLLSGELSDAATEFEAVYAALPGEAAPKLALAAVCELIAHTRTEAPLSEAHSRSVRYYDTVWRTDRSFLSAAFGSARMRLASGDRQGAITILDQVDPSSARYTEARLAAVETLLTDRPPADITESVLRDAGGRVTTLTLDSARRAADIRKQVLVAALTWLGAGNAPTDPAPLLDAPLTDPGVRTGLERCYRALAREAPDMWARIALVEQANSIRPRTTL
;
A
#
# COMPACT_ATOMS: atom_id res chain seq x y z
N MET A 1 -58.86 1.92 9.90
CA MET A 1 -60.15 1.27 9.51
C MET A 1 -60.05 -0.22 9.79
N ASN A 2 -61.10 -0.95 10.19
CA ASN A 2 -60.94 -2.41 10.37
C ASN A 2 -60.71 -3.10 9.02
N CYS A 3 -59.84 -4.11 9.01
CA CYS A 3 -59.57 -4.93 7.84
C CYS A 3 -60.84 -5.65 7.37
N ARG A 4 -61.00 -5.80 6.05
CA ARG A 4 -62.15 -6.50 5.44
C ARG A 4 -61.82 -7.91 4.95
N GLU A 5 -60.61 -8.41 5.20
CA GLU A 5 -60.22 -9.80 4.93
C GLU A 5 -60.98 -10.78 5.85
N PRO A 6 -61.63 -11.82 5.31
CA PRO A 6 -62.37 -12.79 6.11
C PRO A 6 -61.46 -13.46 7.17
N GLY A 7 -61.78 -13.22 8.45
CA GLY A 7 -61.04 -13.80 9.57
C GLY A 7 -59.86 -12.97 10.07
N CYS A 8 -59.68 -11.74 9.58
CA CYS A 8 -58.70 -10.79 10.10
C CYS A 8 -59.37 -9.72 10.99
N ASP A 9 -58.85 -9.57 12.20
CA ASP A 9 -59.28 -8.62 13.23
C ASP A 9 -58.38 -7.38 13.34
N GLY A 10 -57.42 -7.22 12.43
CA GLY A 10 -56.48 -6.09 12.40
C GLY A 10 -57.09 -4.78 11.89
N THR A 11 -56.42 -3.67 12.16
CA THR A 11 -56.76 -2.36 11.61
C THR A 11 -55.78 -1.91 10.53
N VAL A 12 -56.29 -1.13 9.59
CA VAL A 12 -55.55 -0.54 8.47
C VAL A 12 -54.88 0.74 8.93
N VAL A 13 -53.54 0.75 8.85
CA VAL A 13 -52.63 1.85 9.13
C VAL A 13 -51.74 2.03 7.89
N ASP A 14 -51.57 3.27 7.41
CA ASP A 14 -50.78 3.59 6.21
C ASP A 14 -51.16 2.80 4.94
N GLY A 15 -52.45 2.53 4.76
CA GLY A 15 -52.98 1.88 3.55
C GLY A 15 -52.90 0.35 3.55
N TYR A 16 -52.38 -0.28 4.60
CA TYR A 16 -52.31 -1.74 4.73
C TYR A 16 -52.82 -2.21 6.10
N CYS A 17 -53.42 -3.40 6.16
CA CYS A 17 -53.77 -4.02 7.43
C CYS A 17 -52.51 -4.36 8.24
N GLU A 18 -52.43 -3.92 9.49
CA GLU A 18 -51.28 -4.18 10.38
C GLU A 18 -51.11 -5.66 10.75
N VAL A 19 -52.14 -6.49 10.57
CA VAL A 19 -52.12 -7.92 10.91
C VAL A 19 -51.90 -8.81 9.68
N CYS A 20 -52.58 -8.54 8.56
CA CYS A 20 -52.51 -9.39 7.37
C CYS A 20 -51.91 -8.71 6.12
N GLY A 21 -51.58 -7.42 6.20
CA GLY A 21 -50.87 -6.70 5.13
C GLY A 21 -51.70 -6.40 3.88
N THR A 22 -53.02 -6.60 3.86
CA THR A 22 -53.86 -6.28 2.69
C THR A 22 -54.32 -4.83 2.66
N ALA A 23 -54.27 -4.22 1.48
CA ALA A 23 -54.76 -2.86 1.22
C ALA A 23 -56.29 -2.82 1.01
N PRO A 24 -56.99 -1.72 1.34
CA PRO A 24 -58.44 -1.61 1.13
C PRO A 24 -58.77 -1.40 -0.36
N ALA A 25 -59.69 -2.22 -0.90
CA ALA A 25 -60.16 -2.10 -2.29
C ALA A 25 -61.01 -0.83 -2.51
N THR A 26 -60.68 -0.04 -3.55
CA THR A 26 -61.47 1.11 -4.03
C THR A 26 -62.28 0.82 -5.30
N SER A 27 -63.40 1.54 -5.42
CA SER A 27 -64.58 1.38 -6.28
C SER A 27 -64.44 1.84 -7.76
N PRO A 28 -65.56 1.96 -8.53
CA PRO A 28 -66.03 1.09 -9.60
C PRO A 28 -65.52 1.43 -11.02
N GLU A 29 -65.59 0.44 -11.90
CA GLU A 29 -65.09 0.45 -13.29
C GLU A 29 -65.90 1.40 -14.21
N THR A 30 -65.21 2.25 -14.99
CA THR A 30 -65.81 3.15 -15.99
C THR A 30 -65.45 2.68 -17.41
N PRO A 31 -66.37 2.66 -18.40
CA PRO A 31 -66.06 2.26 -19.78
C PRO A 31 -65.21 3.31 -20.53
N CYS A 32 -64.39 2.85 -21.49
CA CYS A 32 -63.54 3.70 -22.32
C CYS A 32 -64.35 4.55 -23.33
N GLY A 33 -63.93 5.82 -23.53
CA GLY A 33 -64.58 6.76 -24.45
C GLY A 33 -64.11 6.70 -25.91
N GLU A 34 -63.15 5.85 -26.25
CA GLU A 34 -62.64 5.72 -27.63
C GLU A 34 -63.64 4.98 -28.54
N PRO A 35 -64.01 5.52 -29.72
CA PRO A 35 -64.94 4.88 -30.64
C PRO A 35 -64.45 3.49 -31.05
N GLY A 36 -65.19 2.44 -30.66
CA GLY A 36 -64.87 1.05 -30.98
C GLY A 36 -64.02 0.31 -29.93
N CYS A 37 -63.65 0.95 -28.82
CA CYS A 37 -62.95 0.30 -27.72
C CYS A 37 -63.94 -0.25 -26.66
N GLY A 38 -63.94 -1.57 -26.45
CA GLY A 38 -64.74 -2.24 -25.41
C GLY A 38 -64.09 -2.27 -24.02
N GLY A 39 -62.95 -1.59 -23.84
CA GLY A 39 -62.14 -1.63 -22.63
C GLY A 39 -62.71 -0.78 -21.49
N ARG A 40 -62.15 -0.97 -20.29
CA ARG A 40 -62.53 -0.24 -19.06
C ARG A 40 -61.34 0.60 -18.60
N VAL A 41 -61.61 1.68 -17.88
CA VAL A 41 -60.58 2.54 -17.30
C VAL A 41 -60.24 2.00 -15.92
N LEU A 42 -58.97 1.61 -15.73
CA LEU A 42 -58.38 1.22 -14.45
C LEU A 42 -57.13 2.08 -14.26
N ASP A 43 -56.97 2.70 -13.08
CA ASP A 43 -55.80 3.54 -12.74
C ASP A 43 -55.48 4.65 -13.77
N GLY A 44 -56.52 5.24 -14.37
CA GLY A 44 -56.36 6.38 -15.30
C GLY A 44 -56.08 6.02 -16.76
N PHE A 45 -56.00 4.73 -17.11
CA PHE A 45 -55.76 4.25 -18.47
C PHE A 45 -56.78 3.20 -18.89
N CYS A 46 -57.08 3.13 -20.19
CA CYS A 46 -57.91 2.05 -20.70
C CYS A 46 -57.15 0.71 -20.71
N THR A 47 -57.73 -0.34 -20.13
CA THR A 47 -57.18 -1.71 -20.09
C THR A 47 -57.03 -2.39 -21.44
N THR A 48 -57.59 -1.82 -22.51
CA THR A 48 -57.56 -2.42 -23.86
C THR A 48 -56.78 -1.56 -24.84
N CYS A 49 -56.99 -0.24 -24.88
CA CYS A 49 -56.31 0.65 -25.82
C CYS A 49 -55.24 1.55 -25.19
N GLY A 50 -55.09 1.57 -23.87
CA GLY A 50 -54.06 2.36 -23.18
C GLY A 50 -54.28 3.88 -23.20
N THR A 51 -55.40 4.38 -23.74
CA THR A 51 -55.64 5.82 -23.85
C THR A 51 -55.87 6.46 -22.48
N ALA A 52 -55.11 7.51 -22.18
CA ALA A 52 -55.27 8.40 -21.02
C ALA A 52 -56.20 9.59 -21.33
N PRO A 53 -56.87 10.21 -20.35
CA PRO A 53 -57.72 11.38 -20.62
C PRO A 53 -56.88 12.61 -21.03
N ASN A 54 -57.21 13.17 -22.21
CA ASN A 54 -56.54 14.30 -22.87
C ASN A 54 -56.29 15.54 -21.98
N ALA A 55 -55.08 16.09 -22.06
CA ALA A 55 -54.78 17.50 -21.81
C ALA A 55 -54.03 18.10 -23.00
N SER A 56 -54.56 19.22 -23.49
CA SER A 56 -54.24 19.90 -24.74
C SER A 56 -53.13 20.95 -24.62
N GLY A 57 -52.24 21.01 -25.62
CA GLY A 57 -51.80 22.27 -26.26
C GLY A 57 -50.41 22.82 -25.90
N GLY A 58 -49.63 23.20 -26.92
CA GLY A 58 -48.54 24.18 -26.76
C GLY A 58 -47.34 24.03 -27.70
N SER A 59 -47.42 24.62 -28.88
CA SER A 59 -46.37 24.83 -29.89
C SER A 59 -45.35 25.93 -29.53
N GLY A 60 -44.13 25.89 -30.09
CA GLY A 60 -43.43 27.11 -30.51
C GLY A 60 -41.90 27.10 -30.47
N ALA A 61 -41.26 27.06 -31.66
CA ALA A 61 -39.86 27.38 -31.87
C ALA A 61 -39.62 28.89 -31.97
N ARG A 62 -38.43 29.39 -31.58
CA ARG A 62 -37.88 30.68 -32.05
C ARG A 62 -36.35 30.74 -31.94
N ALA A 63 -35.72 31.17 -33.03
CA ALA A 63 -34.32 31.55 -33.15
C ALA A 63 -34.08 33.00 -32.65
N ALA A 64 -32.88 33.29 -32.12
CA ALA A 64 -32.45 34.65 -31.82
C ALA A 64 -30.94 34.86 -32.05
N SER A 65 -30.64 36.10 -32.45
CA SER A 65 -29.39 36.72 -32.91
C SER A 65 -28.30 36.89 -31.84
N THR A 66 -27.03 36.81 -32.27
CA THR A 66 -25.82 36.96 -31.45
C THR A 66 -25.56 38.40 -30.99
N GLY A 67 -25.49 38.62 -29.67
CA GLY A 67 -25.06 39.87 -29.04
C GLY A 67 -23.55 39.90 -28.72
N PRO A 68 -22.97 41.08 -28.42
CA PRO A 68 -21.54 41.21 -28.09
C PRO A 68 -21.25 40.49 -26.77
N GLY A 69 -20.40 39.46 -26.82
CA GLY A 69 -20.04 38.63 -25.68
C GLY A 69 -20.48 37.17 -25.77
N GLN A 70 -21.25 36.76 -26.78
CA GLN A 70 -21.62 35.35 -26.99
C GLN A 70 -20.54 34.54 -27.74
N CYS A 71 -20.48 33.24 -27.43
CA CYS A 71 -19.57 32.30 -28.06
C CYS A 71 -19.80 32.21 -29.58
N ALA A 72 -18.72 32.10 -30.35
CA ALA A 72 -18.77 32.01 -31.82
C ALA A 72 -18.87 30.56 -32.34
N GLU A 73 -18.84 29.55 -31.46
CA GLU A 73 -18.96 28.14 -31.85
C GLU A 73 -20.40 27.79 -32.28
N PRO A 74 -20.61 27.17 -33.46
CA PRO A 74 -21.95 26.82 -33.94
C PRO A 74 -22.68 25.90 -32.96
N GLY A 75 -23.81 26.37 -32.43
CA GLY A 75 -24.63 25.62 -31.47
C GLY A 75 -24.28 25.82 -30.00
N CYS A 76 -23.31 26.68 -29.67
CA CYS A 76 -23.03 27.06 -28.28
C CYS A 76 -23.77 28.35 -27.90
N GLU A 77 -24.63 28.30 -26.88
CA GLU A 77 -25.37 29.46 -26.36
C GLU A 77 -24.60 30.26 -25.28
N GLY A 78 -23.37 29.84 -24.95
CA GLY A 78 -22.57 30.39 -23.86
C GLY A 78 -22.02 31.80 -24.11
N THR A 79 -21.54 32.40 -23.03
CA THR A 79 -20.98 33.76 -23.01
C THR A 79 -19.49 33.74 -22.69
N ILE A 80 -18.75 34.74 -23.18
CA ILE A 80 -17.33 34.87 -22.93
C ILE A 80 -17.12 35.54 -21.57
N VAL A 81 -16.57 34.78 -20.63
CA VAL A 81 -16.15 35.23 -19.30
C VAL A 81 -14.66 34.91 -19.17
N ASP A 82 -13.84 35.88 -18.74
CA ASP A 82 -12.39 35.72 -18.56
C ASP A 82 -11.65 35.13 -19.79
N ARG A 83 -12.04 35.57 -20.99
CA ARG A 83 -11.46 35.18 -22.30
C ARG A 83 -11.70 33.73 -22.73
N TYR A 84 -12.67 33.04 -22.12
CA TYR A 84 -13.15 31.74 -22.60
C TYR A 84 -14.67 31.68 -22.54
N CYS A 85 -15.28 30.84 -23.37
CA CYS A 85 -16.70 30.56 -23.24
C CYS A 85 -16.95 29.76 -21.96
N ASP A 86 -17.85 30.25 -21.11
CA ASP A 86 -18.31 29.59 -19.88
C ASP A 86 -18.95 28.21 -20.10
N THR A 87 -19.39 27.92 -21.32
CA THR A 87 -20.13 26.70 -21.67
C THR A 87 -19.29 25.70 -22.46
N CYS A 88 -18.46 26.16 -23.41
CA CYS A 88 -17.66 25.25 -24.25
C CYS A 88 -16.14 25.46 -24.15
N GLY A 89 -15.67 26.44 -23.38
CA GLY A 89 -14.24 26.67 -23.17
C GLY A 89 -13.48 27.30 -24.34
N THR A 90 -14.16 27.71 -25.43
CA THR A 90 -13.49 28.30 -26.59
C THR A 90 -13.06 29.75 -26.34
N ALA A 91 -11.79 30.08 -26.65
CA ALA A 91 -11.25 31.44 -26.54
C ALA A 91 -11.68 32.34 -27.73
N PRO A 92 -11.95 33.65 -27.54
CA PRO A 92 -12.30 34.54 -28.64
C PRO A 92 -11.07 34.80 -29.53
N GLY A 93 -11.11 34.37 -30.79
CA GLY A 93 -10.21 34.87 -31.83
C GLY A 93 -9.24 33.88 -32.49
N ALA A 94 -9.52 32.57 -32.53
CA ALA A 94 -8.81 31.67 -33.43
C ALA A 94 -9.40 31.75 -34.85
N ALA A 95 -9.08 32.84 -35.57
CA ALA A 95 -9.26 32.87 -37.00
C ALA A 95 -8.28 31.87 -37.65
N VAL A 96 -8.84 30.93 -38.40
CA VAL A 96 -8.13 29.96 -39.25
C VAL A 96 -7.05 30.67 -40.06
N SER A 97 -5.77 30.39 -39.77
CA SER A 97 -4.63 30.80 -40.59
C SER A 97 -3.94 29.56 -41.12
N GLY A 98 -3.93 29.43 -42.45
CA GLY A 98 -3.43 28.27 -43.18
C GLY A 98 -1.97 27.97 -42.91
N SER A 99 -1.68 26.67 -42.86
CA SER A 99 -0.34 26.08 -42.84
C SER A 99 0.51 26.56 -44.02
N THR A 100 1.63 27.21 -43.73
CA THR A 100 2.74 27.37 -44.69
C THR A 100 3.64 26.14 -44.61
N ALA A 101 3.60 25.31 -45.64
CA ALA A 101 4.46 24.14 -45.77
C ALA A 101 5.94 24.53 -45.93
N VAL A 102 6.80 24.05 -45.03
CA VAL A 102 8.27 24.09 -45.20
C VAL A 102 8.67 23.01 -46.21
N PRO A 103 9.42 23.33 -47.29
CA PRO A 103 9.80 22.37 -48.32
C PRO A 103 10.72 21.25 -47.77
N PRO A 104 10.67 20.05 -48.37
CA PRO A 104 11.22 18.82 -47.78
C PRO A 104 12.75 18.78 -47.63
N ASN A 105 13.50 19.73 -48.21
CA ASN A 105 14.96 19.70 -48.22
C ASN A 105 15.63 20.40 -47.03
N GLU A 106 14.86 20.95 -46.09
CA GLU A 106 15.37 21.65 -44.90
C GLU A 106 14.95 20.97 -43.58
N ARG A 107 14.35 19.78 -43.63
CA ARG A 107 13.93 19.04 -42.43
C ARG A 107 15.05 18.14 -41.89
N PRO A 108 15.27 18.11 -40.56
CA PRO A 108 16.25 17.20 -39.98
C PRO A 108 15.85 15.74 -40.25
N ARG A 109 16.83 14.90 -40.60
CA ARG A 109 16.63 13.46 -40.82
C ARG A 109 16.56 12.71 -39.49
N CYS A 110 15.86 11.58 -39.50
CA CYS A 110 15.80 10.68 -38.36
C CYS A 110 17.21 10.17 -37.98
N ALA A 111 17.46 10.04 -36.67
CA ALA A 111 18.74 9.56 -36.14
C ALA A 111 18.76 8.05 -35.85
N GLU A 112 17.64 7.34 -36.07
CA GLU A 112 17.56 5.89 -35.92
C GLU A 112 18.31 5.17 -37.05
N PRO A 113 19.08 4.11 -36.76
CA PRO A 113 19.72 3.29 -37.80
C PRO A 113 18.66 2.76 -38.77
N ASP A 114 18.94 2.88 -40.08
CA ASP A 114 18.08 2.41 -41.18
C ASP A 114 16.70 3.10 -41.32
N CYS A 115 16.52 4.30 -40.75
CA CYS A 115 15.32 5.12 -40.94
C CYS A 115 15.58 6.33 -41.85
N ASP A 116 14.94 6.36 -43.03
CA ASP A 116 15.07 7.46 -44.01
C ASP A 116 14.07 8.63 -43.77
N GLY A 117 13.32 8.59 -42.67
CA GLY A 117 12.28 9.57 -42.35
C GLY A 117 12.79 10.95 -41.96
N THR A 118 11.91 11.95 -41.98
CA THR A 118 12.22 13.33 -41.56
C THR A 118 11.45 13.71 -40.29
N ILE A 119 11.99 14.65 -39.52
CA ILE A 119 11.33 15.12 -38.30
C ILE A 119 10.27 16.17 -38.67
N LEU A 120 9.03 15.89 -38.32
CA LEU A 120 7.87 16.77 -38.43
C LEU A 120 7.20 16.87 -37.05
N ASP A 121 6.93 18.09 -36.60
CA ASP A 121 6.26 18.35 -35.31
C ASP A 121 6.89 17.63 -34.09
N GLY A 122 8.23 17.47 -34.11
CA GLY A 122 8.98 16.88 -33.01
C GLY A 122 9.08 15.35 -33.02
N TYR A 123 8.60 14.67 -34.06
CA TYR A 123 8.70 13.22 -34.23
C TYR A 123 9.07 12.84 -35.66
N CYS A 124 9.69 11.68 -35.83
CA CYS A 124 9.92 11.15 -37.18
C CYS A 124 8.60 10.73 -37.82
N ASP A 125 8.32 11.24 -39.02
CA ASP A 125 7.13 10.92 -39.82
C ASP A 125 7.01 9.45 -40.24
N THR A 126 8.11 8.69 -40.18
CA THR A 126 8.19 7.31 -40.65
C THR A 126 8.21 6.30 -39.50
N CYS A 127 8.98 6.56 -38.44
CA CYS A 127 9.14 5.63 -37.32
C CYS A 127 8.59 6.13 -35.98
N GLY A 128 8.15 7.40 -35.90
CA GLY A 128 7.60 7.97 -34.67
C GLY A 128 8.62 8.29 -33.57
N ALA A 129 9.93 8.12 -33.82
CA ALA A 129 10.97 8.42 -32.84
C ALA A 129 11.12 9.94 -32.61
N ALA A 130 11.23 10.35 -31.34
CA ALA A 130 11.54 11.73 -30.96
C ALA A 130 13.04 12.04 -31.17
N PRO A 131 13.42 13.28 -31.52
CA PRO A 131 14.83 13.63 -31.74
C PRO A 131 15.62 13.59 -30.42
N ALA A 132 16.81 12.99 -30.46
CA ALA A 132 17.71 12.94 -29.32
C ALA A 132 18.23 14.36 -28.94
N PRO A 133 18.37 14.70 -27.65
CA PRO A 133 18.80 16.03 -27.24
C PRO A 133 20.27 16.30 -27.61
N GLU A 134 20.54 17.45 -28.21
CA GLU A 134 21.88 17.93 -28.53
C GLU A 134 22.73 18.10 -27.25
N ARG A 135 23.91 17.47 -27.23
CA ARG A 135 24.92 17.69 -26.18
C ARG A 135 25.68 18.97 -26.50
N THR A 136 25.34 20.06 -25.83
CA THR A 136 26.18 21.27 -25.81
C THR A 136 27.40 21.04 -24.91
N ALA A 137 28.58 21.09 -25.51
CA ALA A 137 29.86 21.06 -24.80
C ALA A 137 30.15 22.45 -24.18
N GLN A 138 30.25 22.51 -22.85
CA GLN A 138 30.94 23.62 -22.17
C GLN A 138 32.02 23.08 -21.23
N THR A 139 33.22 23.58 -21.47
CA THR A 139 34.47 23.31 -20.79
C THR A 139 34.58 24.09 -19.46
N GLY A 140 34.76 23.36 -18.35
CA GLY A 140 35.67 23.69 -17.24
C GLY A 140 35.29 24.76 -16.21
N THR A 141 35.05 24.35 -14.95
CA THR A 141 36.00 24.53 -13.83
C THR A 141 35.52 23.78 -12.57
N SER A 142 36.46 23.06 -11.95
CA SER A 142 36.27 22.13 -10.84
C SER A 142 36.15 22.82 -9.48
N ARG A 143 35.03 22.61 -8.78
CA ARG A 143 34.95 22.70 -7.31
C ARG A 143 34.10 21.54 -6.78
N THR A 144 34.72 20.71 -5.96
CA THR A 144 34.13 19.55 -5.29
C THR A 144 33.15 20.01 -4.19
N GLY A 145 31.86 19.99 -4.50
CA GLY A 145 30.76 20.11 -3.54
C GLY A 145 29.70 19.06 -3.87
N ARG A 146 29.57 18.05 -3.03
CA ARG A 146 28.68 16.91 -3.24
C ARG A 146 27.23 17.34 -2.92
N SER A 147 26.54 17.88 -3.93
CA SER A 147 25.11 18.18 -3.90
C SER A 147 24.32 16.90 -4.19
N VAL A 148 23.53 16.46 -3.21
CA VAL A 148 22.50 15.43 -3.40
C VAL A 148 21.35 16.09 -4.15
N ARG A 149 21.17 15.74 -5.42
CA ARG A 149 20.00 16.15 -6.21
C ARG A 149 18.77 15.36 -5.72
N THR A 150 17.77 16.06 -5.21
CA THR A 150 16.41 15.56 -5.00
C THR A 150 15.74 15.39 -6.36
N GLY A 151 15.88 14.20 -6.95
CA GLY A 151 15.09 13.79 -8.10
C GLY A 151 13.78 13.19 -7.62
N ARG A 152 12.67 13.95 -7.72
CA ARG A 152 11.35 13.34 -7.92
C ARG A 152 11.38 12.66 -9.28
N GLY A 153 11.79 11.40 -9.29
CA GLY A 153 11.74 10.57 -10.49
C GLY A 153 10.29 10.23 -10.78
N SER A 154 9.71 10.86 -11.81
CA SER A 154 8.69 10.19 -12.62
C SER A 154 9.35 8.92 -13.15
N SER A 155 9.11 7.80 -12.47
CA SER A 155 9.61 6.51 -12.92
C SER A 155 8.76 6.09 -14.12
N SER A 156 9.25 6.33 -15.33
CA SER A 156 8.89 5.49 -16.47
C SER A 156 9.42 4.08 -16.17
N ARG A 157 8.64 3.29 -15.42
CA ARG A 157 8.92 1.89 -15.16
C ARG A 157 8.80 1.14 -16.48
N SER A 158 9.91 0.81 -17.12
CA SER A 158 9.93 -0.40 -17.92
C SER A 158 9.79 -1.56 -16.93
N SER A 159 8.57 -2.08 -16.76
CA SER A 159 8.38 -3.33 -16.03
C SER A 159 9.26 -4.39 -16.69
N VAL A 160 10.21 -4.95 -15.95
CA VAL A 160 10.86 -6.18 -16.38
C VAL A 160 9.74 -7.23 -16.38
N ARG A 161 9.29 -7.65 -17.57
CA ARG A 161 8.11 -8.50 -17.75
C ARG A 161 8.15 -9.72 -16.81
N GLY A 162 7.13 -9.90 -15.97
CA GLY A 162 7.03 -10.97 -14.97
C GLY A 162 7.43 -10.61 -13.53
N TRP A 163 7.84 -9.36 -13.28
CA TRP A 163 8.19 -8.86 -11.94
C TRP A 163 7.13 -7.88 -11.41
N LEU A 164 6.50 -8.25 -10.30
CA LEU A 164 5.47 -7.49 -9.60
C LEU A 164 5.97 -6.97 -8.23
N GLY A 165 5.14 -6.22 -7.52
CA GLY A 165 5.47 -5.70 -6.18
C GLY A 165 6.68 -4.76 -6.18
N ALA A 166 6.60 -3.70 -6.99
CA ALA A 166 7.72 -2.77 -7.24
C ALA A 166 8.98 -3.44 -7.81
N GLY A 167 8.82 -4.56 -8.53
CA GLY A 167 9.92 -5.28 -9.17
C GLY A 167 10.69 -6.20 -8.23
N MET A 168 10.10 -6.60 -7.10
CA MET A 168 10.75 -7.45 -6.09
C MET A 168 10.27 -8.90 -6.10
N VAL A 169 9.13 -9.19 -6.73
CA VAL A 169 8.50 -10.52 -6.72
C VAL A 169 8.37 -11.03 -8.15
N GLU A 170 9.03 -12.14 -8.45
CA GLU A 170 8.83 -12.87 -9.69
C GLU A 170 7.52 -13.67 -9.58
N VAL A 171 6.59 -13.43 -10.51
CA VAL A 171 5.32 -14.15 -10.56
C VAL A 171 5.28 -15.02 -11.82
N PRO A 172 4.88 -16.30 -11.71
CA PRO A 172 4.79 -17.20 -12.85
C PRO A 172 3.94 -16.60 -13.97
N ARG A 173 4.44 -16.64 -15.20
CA ARG A 173 3.70 -16.17 -16.37
C ARG A 173 2.54 -17.10 -16.68
N MET A 174 1.41 -16.52 -17.03
CA MET A 174 0.27 -17.29 -17.50
C MET A 174 0.40 -17.56 -19.00
N PRO A 175 0.26 -18.81 -19.45
CA PRO A 175 0.29 -19.11 -20.88
C PRO A 175 -0.84 -18.39 -21.58
N ARG A 176 -0.57 -17.86 -22.77
CA ARG A 176 -1.61 -17.26 -23.61
C ARG A 176 -2.62 -18.35 -23.99
N ILE A 177 -3.86 -18.17 -23.57
CA ILE A 177 -4.97 -19.07 -23.90
C ILE A 177 -5.52 -18.62 -25.26
N ASP A 178 -5.67 -19.56 -26.19
CA ASP A 178 -6.44 -19.31 -27.42
C ASP A 178 -7.88 -18.95 -27.04
N PRO A 179 -8.39 -17.76 -27.40
CA PRO A 179 -9.73 -17.34 -27.02
C PRO A 179 -10.81 -18.36 -27.40
N ALA A 180 -10.68 -19.00 -28.57
CA ALA A 180 -11.64 -20.01 -29.02
C ALA A 180 -11.65 -21.25 -28.12
N ALA A 181 -10.50 -21.62 -27.55
CA ALA A 181 -10.40 -22.75 -26.62
C ALA A 181 -11.04 -22.46 -25.24
N ALA A 182 -11.32 -21.19 -24.94
CA ALA A 182 -12.01 -20.81 -23.71
C ALA A 182 -13.54 -20.99 -23.77
N VAL A 183 -14.10 -21.24 -24.96
CA VAL A 183 -15.53 -21.48 -25.15
C VAL A 183 -15.94 -22.84 -24.56
N LEU A 184 -16.99 -22.84 -23.74
CA LEU A 184 -17.52 -24.05 -23.13
C LEU A 184 -18.18 -24.93 -24.19
N ALA A 185 -17.73 -26.19 -24.30
CA ALA A 185 -18.33 -27.18 -25.18
C ALA A 185 -19.80 -27.48 -24.82
N GLU A 186 -20.10 -27.57 -23.53
CA GLU A 186 -21.46 -27.76 -23.00
C GLU A 186 -21.77 -26.70 -21.92
N PRO A 187 -22.35 -25.56 -22.30
CA PRO A 187 -22.62 -24.47 -21.36
C PRO A 187 -23.79 -24.83 -20.42
N GLN A 188 -23.47 -25.43 -19.27
CA GLN A 188 -24.44 -25.76 -18.23
C GLN A 188 -23.95 -25.32 -16.84
N VAL A 189 -24.85 -24.71 -16.06
CA VAL A 189 -24.58 -24.43 -14.65
C VAL A 189 -24.91 -25.66 -13.81
N ALA A 190 -23.88 -26.22 -13.15
CA ALA A 190 -24.03 -27.34 -12.23
C ALA A 190 -25.04 -27.01 -11.12
N GLN A 191 -25.86 -27.99 -10.70
CA GLN A 191 -27.00 -27.72 -9.83
C GLN A 191 -26.59 -27.12 -8.49
N GLU A 192 -25.49 -27.57 -7.92
CA GLU A 192 -24.91 -27.07 -6.67
C GLU A 192 -24.50 -25.59 -6.74
N LYS A 193 -24.25 -25.05 -7.94
CA LYS A 193 -23.84 -23.66 -8.20
C LYS A 193 -25.00 -22.72 -8.55
N ARG A 194 -26.25 -23.19 -8.53
CA ARG A 194 -27.41 -22.39 -8.93
C ARG A 194 -27.94 -21.56 -7.75
N PHE A 195 -27.73 -20.26 -7.72
CA PHE A 195 -28.27 -19.41 -6.64
C PHE A 195 -29.19 -18.34 -7.22
N CYS A 196 -30.16 -17.89 -6.42
CA CYS A 196 -31.05 -16.82 -6.82
C CYS A 196 -30.25 -15.51 -6.84
N GLY A 197 -30.14 -14.83 -7.98
CA GLY A 197 -29.41 -13.56 -8.08
C GLY A 197 -30.05 -12.36 -7.36
N SER A 198 -31.12 -12.57 -6.58
CA SER A 198 -31.78 -11.53 -5.77
C SER A 198 -31.72 -11.81 -4.26
N CYS A 199 -31.67 -13.06 -3.81
CA CYS A 199 -31.63 -13.40 -2.38
C CYS A 199 -30.59 -14.46 -2.00
N ASP A 200 -29.73 -14.83 -2.94
CA ASP A 200 -28.63 -15.79 -2.83
C ASP A 200 -28.99 -17.19 -2.29
N ARG A 201 -30.28 -17.51 -2.21
CA ARG A 201 -30.73 -18.85 -1.80
C ARG A 201 -30.56 -19.88 -2.92
N PRO A 202 -30.30 -21.17 -2.58
CA PRO A 202 -30.26 -22.24 -3.56
C PRO A 202 -31.56 -22.35 -4.37
N VAL A 203 -31.46 -22.34 -5.70
CA VAL A 203 -32.61 -22.50 -6.63
C VAL A 203 -32.32 -23.52 -7.72
N GLY A 204 -33.35 -24.11 -8.33
CA GLY A 204 -33.15 -25.08 -9.41
C GLY A 204 -32.35 -26.32 -8.97
N ARG A 205 -32.49 -26.74 -7.70
CA ARG A 205 -31.95 -28.00 -7.15
C ARG A 205 -32.89 -29.17 -7.46
N GLY A 206 -32.31 -30.34 -7.71
CA GLY A 206 -33.04 -31.59 -7.88
C GLY A 206 -33.68 -32.06 -6.58
N ARG A 207 -34.79 -32.79 -6.71
CA ARG A 207 -35.48 -33.49 -5.63
C ARG A 207 -35.95 -34.86 -6.13
N ASP A 208 -35.90 -35.86 -5.27
CA ASP A 208 -36.47 -37.20 -5.52
C ASP A 208 -36.00 -37.83 -6.84
N GLY A 209 -34.71 -37.71 -7.16
CA GLY A 209 -34.11 -38.24 -8.38
C GLY A 209 -34.42 -37.47 -9.66
N LYS A 210 -35.21 -36.37 -9.60
CA LYS A 210 -35.45 -35.48 -10.74
C LYS A 210 -34.44 -34.33 -10.75
N PRO A 211 -33.82 -34.02 -11.90
CA PRO A 211 -32.89 -32.90 -12.00
C PRO A 211 -33.61 -31.58 -11.74
N GLY A 212 -32.93 -30.66 -11.06
CA GLY A 212 -33.46 -29.34 -10.80
C GLY A 212 -33.61 -28.53 -12.09
N ARG A 213 -34.66 -27.71 -12.15
CA ARG A 213 -34.97 -26.89 -13.32
C ARG A 213 -33.84 -25.88 -13.59
N SER A 214 -33.50 -25.66 -14.86
CA SER A 214 -32.56 -24.64 -15.31
C SER A 214 -33.19 -23.25 -15.39
N GLU A 215 -34.53 -23.16 -15.42
CA GLU A 215 -35.27 -21.89 -15.40
C GLU A 215 -36.50 -21.98 -14.50
N GLY A 216 -36.92 -20.85 -13.95
CA GLY A 216 -38.13 -20.77 -13.13
C GLY A 216 -38.17 -19.51 -12.27
N PHE A 217 -38.88 -19.61 -11.14
CA PHE A 217 -38.97 -18.55 -10.14
C PHE A 217 -38.43 -19.05 -8.81
N CYS A 218 -37.73 -18.17 -8.09
CA CYS A 218 -37.22 -18.44 -6.77
C CYS A 218 -38.39 -18.74 -5.82
N PRO A 219 -38.41 -19.89 -5.13
CA PRO A 219 -39.50 -20.23 -4.22
C PRO A 219 -39.54 -19.34 -2.97
N HIS A 220 -38.49 -18.56 -2.71
CA HIS A 220 -38.39 -17.68 -1.55
C HIS A 220 -38.80 -16.24 -1.82
N CYS A 221 -38.27 -15.61 -2.88
CA CYS A 221 -38.54 -14.20 -3.19
C CYS A 221 -39.34 -13.99 -4.49
N GLY A 222 -39.69 -15.05 -5.21
CA GLY A 222 -40.42 -14.95 -6.48
C GLY A 222 -39.60 -14.44 -7.66
N ALA A 223 -38.33 -14.06 -7.48
CA ALA A 223 -37.48 -13.58 -8.57
C ALA A 223 -37.27 -14.66 -9.65
N ARG A 224 -37.40 -14.28 -10.93
CA ARG A 224 -37.15 -15.19 -12.07
C ARG A 224 -35.66 -15.53 -12.12
N PHE A 225 -35.33 -16.81 -12.29
CA PHE A 225 -33.98 -17.29 -12.56
C PHE A 225 -33.93 -18.02 -13.90
N SER A 226 -32.79 -17.90 -14.60
CA SER A 226 -32.48 -18.67 -15.79
C SER A 226 -30.98 -18.96 -15.82
N PHE A 227 -30.64 -20.23 -15.96
CA PHE A 227 -29.28 -20.74 -16.09
C PHE A 227 -29.00 -21.22 -17.52
N THR A 228 -29.84 -20.86 -18.49
CA THR A 228 -29.67 -21.21 -19.90
C THR A 228 -28.96 -20.08 -20.65
N PRO A 229 -28.03 -20.39 -21.57
CA PRO A 229 -27.45 -19.39 -22.45
C PRO A 229 -28.55 -18.73 -23.30
N LYS A 230 -28.48 -17.40 -23.40
CA LYS A 230 -29.38 -16.55 -24.17
C LYS A 230 -28.88 -16.22 -25.57
N LEU A 231 -27.56 -16.27 -25.76
CA LEU A 231 -26.92 -16.15 -27.07
C LEU A 231 -26.36 -17.49 -27.51
N VAL A 232 -26.45 -17.77 -28.81
CA VAL A 232 -25.92 -19.01 -29.41
C VAL A 232 -24.80 -18.72 -30.40
N ALA A 233 -23.95 -19.70 -30.64
CA ALA A 233 -22.85 -19.57 -31.59
C ALA A 233 -23.36 -19.22 -33.01
N GLY A 234 -22.70 -18.29 -33.69
CA GLY A 234 -23.05 -17.75 -35.01
C GLY A 234 -24.08 -16.61 -34.98
N GLU A 235 -24.64 -16.27 -33.82
CA GLU A 235 -25.58 -15.16 -33.68
C GLU A 235 -24.86 -13.81 -33.79
N LEU A 236 -25.43 -12.87 -34.57
CA LEU A 236 -24.84 -11.54 -34.77
C LEU A 236 -25.55 -10.50 -33.90
N VAL A 237 -24.94 -10.20 -32.76
CA VAL A 237 -25.45 -9.23 -31.78
C VAL A 237 -25.19 -7.80 -32.24
N GLY A 238 -26.24 -6.97 -32.22
CA GLY A 238 -26.16 -5.57 -32.62
C GLY A 238 -25.69 -5.34 -34.07
N GLY A 239 -25.77 -6.38 -34.92
CA GLY A 239 -25.27 -6.33 -36.30
C GLY A 239 -23.74 -6.28 -36.43
N GLN A 240 -22.99 -6.48 -35.34
CA GLN A 240 -21.53 -6.29 -35.31
C GLN A 240 -20.77 -7.45 -34.66
N TYR A 241 -21.33 -8.04 -33.58
CA TYR A 241 -20.60 -8.99 -32.74
C TYR A 241 -21.08 -10.41 -33.00
N GLU A 242 -20.27 -11.22 -33.67
CA GLU A 242 -20.62 -12.61 -33.98
C GLU A 242 -20.23 -13.52 -32.80
N VAL A 243 -21.22 -14.10 -32.14
CA VAL A 243 -21.04 -14.91 -30.94
C VAL A 243 -20.34 -16.22 -31.28
N ALA A 244 -19.24 -16.53 -30.60
CA ALA A 244 -18.56 -17.81 -30.69
C ALA A 244 -19.11 -18.84 -29.69
N GLY A 245 -19.55 -18.38 -28.51
CA GLY A 245 -20.19 -19.22 -27.50
C GLY A 245 -20.03 -18.68 -26.09
N ALA A 246 -20.49 -19.42 -25.10
CA ALA A 246 -20.41 -19.03 -23.69
C ALA A 246 -19.04 -19.38 -23.08
N LEU A 247 -18.47 -18.46 -22.30
CA LEU A 247 -17.20 -18.62 -21.58
C LEU A 247 -17.42 -19.04 -20.12
N ALA A 248 -18.35 -18.37 -19.45
CA ALA A 248 -18.57 -18.50 -18.01
C ALA A 248 -19.98 -18.08 -17.63
N HIS A 249 -20.40 -18.44 -16.41
CA HIS A 249 -21.64 -17.99 -15.81
C HIS A 249 -21.33 -17.31 -14.46
N GLY A 250 -21.80 -16.07 -14.29
CA GLY A 250 -21.64 -15.27 -13.07
C GLY A 250 -22.97 -14.80 -12.48
N GLY A 251 -22.93 -13.86 -11.53
CA GLY A 251 -24.12 -13.33 -10.84
C GLY A 251 -25.12 -12.62 -11.75
N LEU A 252 -24.64 -12.02 -12.84
CA LEU A 252 -25.45 -11.31 -13.84
C LEU A 252 -25.83 -12.20 -15.06
N GLY A 253 -25.53 -13.50 -14.99
CA GLY A 253 -25.82 -14.48 -16.04
C GLY A 253 -24.60 -14.93 -16.83
N TRP A 254 -24.84 -15.38 -18.06
CA TRP A 254 -23.81 -15.90 -18.95
C TRP A 254 -22.93 -14.79 -19.55
N ILE A 255 -21.64 -15.11 -19.68
CA ILE A 255 -20.60 -14.31 -20.32
C ILE A 255 -20.24 -15.01 -21.63
N TYR A 256 -20.22 -14.28 -22.73
CA TYR A 256 -20.03 -14.83 -24.08
C TYR A 256 -18.77 -14.28 -24.73
N LEU A 257 -18.12 -15.11 -25.54
CA LEU A 257 -17.08 -14.69 -26.48
C LEU A 257 -17.73 -14.34 -27.81
N ALA A 258 -17.27 -13.28 -28.44
CA ALA A 258 -17.64 -12.93 -29.81
C ALA A 258 -16.48 -12.32 -30.59
N VAL A 259 -16.66 -12.24 -31.90
CA VAL A 259 -15.77 -11.55 -32.83
C VAL A 259 -16.40 -10.22 -33.22
N ASP A 260 -15.67 -9.12 -33.02
CA ASP A 260 -16.07 -7.80 -33.48
C ASP A 260 -15.74 -7.64 -34.98
N ARG A 261 -16.76 -7.81 -35.83
CA ARG A 261 -16.61 -7.79 -37.29
C ARG A 261 -16.24 -6.42 -37.87
N ASN A 262 -16.39 -5.35 -37.09
CA ASN A 262 -16.06 -4.00 -37.56
C ASN A 262 -14.64 -3.57 -37.21
N VAL A 263 -13.96 -4.28 -36.30
CA VAL A 263 -12.63 -3.92 -35.80
C VAL A 263 -11.66 -5.10 -35.91
N SER A 264 -11.20 -5.35 -37.13
CA SER A 264 -10.16 -6.35 -37.45
C SER A 264 -10.43 -7.76 -36.90
N ASP A 265 -11.70 -8.17 -36.82
CA ASP A 265 -12.11 -9.48 -36.27
C ASP A 265 -11.50 -9.79 -34.89
N ARG A 266 -11.34 -8.77 -34.04
CA ARG A 266 -10.81 -8.96 -32.68
C ARG A 266 -11.81 -9.70 -31.79
N TRP A 267 -11.28 -10.40 -30.80
CA TRP A 267 -12.07 -11.05 -29.76
C TRP A 267 -12.60 -10.04 -28.75
N VAL A 268 -13.88 -10.16 -28.40
CA VAL A 268 -14.55 -9.37 -27.37
C VAL A 268 -15.42 -10.25 -26.49
N VAL A 269 -15.77 -9.73 -25.32
CA VAL A 269 -16.66 -10.39 -24.38
C VAL A 269 -17.99 -9.63 -24.29
N LEU A 270 -19.10 -10.37 -24.30
CA LEU A 270 -20.45 -9.84 -24.06
C LEU A 270 -20.96 -10.30 -22.70
N LYS A 271 -21.47 -9.37 -21.91
CA LYS A 271 -22.12 -9.63 -20.62
C LYS A 271 -23.47 -8.94 -20.57
N GLY A 272 -24.52 -9.69 -20.22
CA GLY A 272 -25.87 -9.16 -20.10
C GLY A 272 -26.00 -8.18 -18.94
N LEU A 273 -26.67 -7.06 -19.18
CA LEU A 273 -27.18 -6.14 -18.16
C LEU A 273 -28.48 -6.73 -17.58
N LEU A 274 -28.68 -6.66 -16.27
CA LEU A 274 -29.81 -7.30 -15.59
C LEU A 274 -31.17 -6.89 -16.17
N ASN A 275 -32.08 -7.87 -16.19
CA ASN A 275 -33.50 -7.80 -16.51
C ASN A 275 -34.17 -6.50 -16.05
N THR A 276 -34.37 -5.58 -16.98
CA THR A 276 -35.54 -4.70 -16.95
C THR A 276 -36.42 -5.13 -18.12
N GLY A 277 -37.61 -5.66 -17.80
CA GLY A 277 -38.62 -6.00 -18.82
C GLY A 277 -39.20 -4.77 -19.53
N ASP A 278 -38.68 -3.59 -19.20
CA ASP A 278 -39.06 -2.29 -19.71
C ASP A 278 -37.89 -1.67 -20.49
N ALA A 279 -38.14 -1.33 -21.75
CA ALA A 279 -37.16 -0.73 -22.65
C ALA A 279 -36.72 0.67 -22.23
N ASP A 280 -37.51 1.38 -21.42
CA ASP A 280 -37.14 2.69 -20.88
C ASP A 280 -36.17 2.56 -19.69
N ALA A 281 -36.43 1.62 -18.78
CA ALA A 281 -35.52 1.30 -17.66
C ALA A 281 -34.17 0.74 -18.14
N MET A 282 -34.15 -0.05 -19.22
CA MET A 282 -32.90 -0.50 -19.86
C MET A 282 -32.09 0.68 -20.42
N ARG A 283 -32.78 1.63 -21.07
CA ARG A 283 -32.13 2.81 -21.68
C ARG A 283 -31.57 3.76 -20.62
N ALA A 284 -32.25 3.89 -19.48
CA ALA A 284 -31.76 4.62 -18.31
C ALA A 284 -30.50 3.95 -17.73
N ALA A 285 -30.55 2.63 -17.46
CA ALA A 285 -29.39 1.88 -16.96
C ALA A 285 -28.17 1.93 -17.92
N LEU A 286 -28.43 1.92 -19.23
CA LEU A 286 -27.40 2.11 -20.25
C LEU A 286 -26.83 3.52 -20.23
N ALA A 287 -27.66 4.56 -20.09
CA ALA A 287 -27.22 5.94 -20.01
C ALA A 287 -26.37 6.20 -18.76
N GLU A 288 -26.79 5.65 -17.62
CA GLU A 288 -26.05 5.70 -16.35
C GLU A 288 -24.67 5.05 -16.46
N LYS A 289 -24.49 4.01 -17.29
CA LYS A 289 -23.20 3.30 -17.41
C LYS A 289 -22.30 3.78 -18.55
N ARG A 290 -22.70 4.82 -19.29
CA ARG A 290 -21.88 5.34 -20.41
C ARG A 290 -20.53 5.87 -19.98
N PHE A 291 -20.43 6.45 -18.77
CA PHE A 291 -19.16 6.96 -18.25
C PHE A 291 -18.08 5.86 -18.14
N LEU A 292 -18.47 4.58 -18.02
CA LEU A 292 -17.52 3.47 -17.98
C LEU A 292 -16.75 3.29 -19.30
N ALA A 293 -17.26 3.83 -20.41
CA ALA A 293 -16.53 3.84 -21.68
C ALA A 293 -15.36 4.84 -21.70
N GLU A 294 -15.37 5.84 -20.81
CA GLU A 294 -14.31 6.85 -20.67
C GLU A 294 -13.16 6.38 -19.76
N VAL A 295 -13.38 5.31 -18.99
CA VAL A 295 -12.36 4.72 -18.12
C VAL A 295 -11.28 4.05 -18.97
N GLU A 296 -10.09 4.63 -18.99
CA GLU A 296 -8.94 4.12 -19.74
C GLU A 296 -7.72 3.96 -18.85
N HIS A 297 -7.43 2.72 -18.47
CA HIS A 297 -6.26 2.37 -17.68
C HIS A 297 -5.74 0.98 -18.08
N PRO A 298 -4.42 0.75 -18.17
CA PRO A 298 -3.86 -0.53 -18.64
C PRO A 298 -4.37 -1.73 -17.81
N SER A 299 -4.46 -1.59 -16.50
CA SER A 299 -4.92 -2.63 -15.57
C SER A 299 -6.44 -2.68 -15.36
N ILE A 300 -7.23 -2.00 -16.19
CA ILE A 300 -8.70 -2.07 -16.16
C ILE A 300 -9.18 -2.58 -17.53
N VAL A 301 -10.17 -3.46 -17.53
CA VAL A 301 -10.81 -3.95 -18.75
C VAL A 301 -11.40 -2.78 -19.54
N LYS A 302 -11.12 -2.71 -20.84
CA LYS A 302 -11.70 -1.67 -21.69
C LYS A 302 -13.14 -2.01 -22.06
N ILE A 303 -14.07 -1.08 -21.81
CA ILE A 303 -15.44 -1.16 -22.33
C ILE A 303 -15.43 -0.60 -23.76
N HIS A 304 -15.85 -1.42 -24.72
CA HIS A 304 -15.85 -1.04 -26.13
C HIS A 304 -17.18 -0.46 -26.59
N ASN A 305 -18.29 -1.03 -26.13
CA ASN A 305 -19.60 -0.61 -26.56
C ASN A 305 -20.70 -1.11 -25.62
N PHE A 306 -21.91 -0.59 -25.81
CA PHE A 306 -23.12 -1.14 -25.26
C PHE A 306 -24.11 -1.41 -26.40
N VAL A 307 -24.68 -2.61 -26.43
CA VAL A 307 -25.57 -3.05 -27.51
C VAL A 307 -26.84 -3.66 -26.98
N GLU A 308 -27.94 -3.45 -27.70
CA GLU A 308 -29.19 -4.15 -27.44
C GLU A 308 -29.33 -5.33 -28.41
N HIS A 309 -29.88 -6.44 -27.92
CA HIS A 309 -30.19 -7.59 -28.76
C HIS A 309 -31.52 -8.21 -28.37
N ALA A 310 -32.36 -8.51 -29.35
CA ALA A 310 -33.60 -9.23 -29.14
C ALA A 310 -33.31 -10.74 -29.12
N GLY A 311 -33.53 -11.37 -27.97
CA GLY A 311 -33.42 -12.83 -27.85
C GLY A 311 -34.51 -13.57 -28.62
N ALA A 312 -34.42 -14.89 -28.66
CA ALA A 312 -35.41 -15.75 -29.33
C ALA A 312 -36.83 -15.63 -28.77
N ASP A 313 -36.99 -15.13 -27.54
CA ASP A 313 -38.27 -14.82 -26.89
C ASP A 313 -38.81 -13.42 -27.26
N GLY A 314 -38.12 -12.67 -28.12
CA GLY A 314 -38.48 -11.32 -28.55
C GLY A 314 -38.17 -10.23 -27.54
N VAL A 315 -37.61 -10.57 -26.37
CA VAL A 315 -37.24 -9.59 -25.33
C VAL A 315 -35.89 -8.96 -25.68
N ARG A 316 -35.83 -7.62 -25.69
CA ARG A 316 -34.57 -6.91 -25.85
C ARG A 316 -33.79 -6.90 -24.55
N VAL A 317 -32.54 -7.35 -24.62
CA VAL A 317 -31.59 -7.37 -23.51
C VAL A 317 -30.39 -6.51 -23.90
N GLY A 318 -29.96 -5.64 -22.97
CA GLY A 318 -28.72 -4.88 -23.11
C GLY A 318 -27.50 -5.74 -22.80
N TYR A 319 -26.43 -5.58 -23.57
CA TYR A 319 -25.14 -6.22 -23.37
C TYR A 319 -24.04 -5.17 -23.31
N ILE A 320 -23.14 -5.32 -22.34
CA ILE A 320 -21.86 -4.62 -22.33
C ILE A 320 -20.88 -5.41 -23.20
N VAL A 321 -20.21 -4.74 -24.12
CA VAL A 321 -19.13 -5.27 -24.94
C VAL A 321 -17.80 -4.79 -24.36
N MET A 322 -16.91 -5.72 -24.02
CA MET A 322 -15.64 -5.41 -23.37
C MET A 322 -14.47 -6.20 -23.97
N GLU A 323 -13.25 -5.76 -23.65
CA GLU A 323 -12.00 -6.43 -24.00
C GLU A 323 -12.01 -7.90 -23.53
N TYR A 324 -11.56 -8.82 -24.39
CA TYR A 324 -11.31 -10.21 -23.97
C TYR A 324 -9.99 -10.30 -23.19
N ILE A 325 -10.08 -10.77 -21.94
CA ILE A 325 -8.91 -10.98 -21.07
C ILE A 325 -8.59 -12.47 -21.00
N GLY A 326 -7.56 -12.89 -21.75
CA GLY A 326 -7.06 -14.26 -21.75
C GLY A 326 -6.13 -14.53 -20.55
N GLY A 327 -6.70 -14.74 -19.37
CA GLY A 327 -5.95 -14.91 -18.13
C GLY A 327 -6.61 -15.82 -17.10
N THR A 328 -5.98 -15.94 -15.93
CA THR A 328 -6.48 -16.72 -14.80
C THR A 328 -6.84 -15.78 -13.65
N SER A 329 -8.02 -15.92 -13.05
CA SER A 329 -8.40 -15.07 -11.92
C SER A 329 -7.60 -15.39 -10.66
N LEU A 330 -7.38 -14.41 -9.79
CA LEU A 330 -6.68 -14.65 -8.52
C LEU A 330 -7.37 -15.71 -7.67
N LYS A 331 -8.71 -15.84 -7.77
CA LYS A 331 -9.45 -16.96 -7.16
C LYS A 331 -9.05 -18.31 -7.72
N GLN A 332 -8.90 -18.42 -9.04
CA GLN A 332 -8.47 -19.66 -9.68
C GLN A 332 -7.03 -20.00 -9.28
N ILE A 333 -6.14 -19.00 -9.20
CA ILE A 333 -4.76 -19.17 -8.72
C ILE A 333 -4.76 -19.64 -7.27
N LEU A 334 -5.48 -18.96 -6.37
CA LEU A 334 -5.63 -19.36 -4.97
C LEU A 334 -6.18 -20.79 -4.85
N ARG A 335 -7.20 -21.13 -5.64
CA ARG A 335 -7.76 -22.48 -5.65
C ARG A 335 -6.72 -23.52 -6.11
N ALA A 336 -5.94 -23.23 -7.14
CA ALA A 336 -4.89 -24.15 -7.59
C ALA A 336 -3.84 -24.41 -6.51
N HIS A 337 -3.44 -23.39 -5.74
CA HIS A 337 -2.58 -23.57 -4.56
C HIS A 337 -3.22 -24.48 -3.50
N ARG A 338 -4.50 -24.24 -3.19
CA ARG A 338 -5.24 -25.06 -2.22
C ARG A 338 -5.41 -26.51 -2.67
N ASP A 339 -5.67 -26.73 -3.96
CA ASP A 339 -5.86 -28.06 -4.53
C ASP A 339 -4.53 -28.84 -4.62
N THR A 340 -3.39 -28.13 -4.75
CA THR A 340 -2.06 -28.76 -4.87
C THR A 340 -1.49 -29.13 -3.50
N ASP A 341 -1.38 -28.16 -2.57
CA ASP A 341 -0.66 -28.33 -1.30
C ASP A 341 -1.50 -27.98 -0.06
N GLY A 342 -2.77 -27.62 -0.23
CA GLY A 342 -3.64 -27.18 0.87
C GLY A 342 -3.34 -25.77 1.40
N THR A 343 -2.44 -25.03 0.75
CA THR A 343 -1.95 -23.73 1.22
C THR A 343 -2.65 -22.54 0.56
N TYR A 344 -2.51 -21.37 1.18
CA TYR A 344 -2.86 -20.07 0.60
C TYR A 344 -1.69 -19.51 -0.24
N LEU A 345 -1.87 -18.33 -0.83
CA LEU A 345 -0.77 -17.68 -1.55
C LEU A 345 0.32 -17.22 -0.56
N PRO A 346 1.60 -17.30 -0.95
CA PRO A 346 2.69 -16.67 -0.21
C PRO A 346 2.40 -15.16 -0.01
N PRO A 347 2.69 -14.59 1.18
CA PRO A 347 2.42 -13.18 1.46
C PRO A 347 3.04 -12.25 0.42
N ALA A 348 4.29 -12.49 0.01
CA ALA A 348 4.96 -11.68 -0.99
C ALA A 348 4.20 -11.64 -2.33
N GLN A 349 3.65 -12.78 -2.77
CA GLN A 349 2.86 -12.87 -4.01
C GLN A 349 1.51 -12.15 -3.87
N ALA A 350 0.78 -12.36 -2.77
CA ALA A 350 -0.48 -11.68 -2.52
C ALA A 350 -0.30 -10.15 -2.45
N ILE A 351 0.72 -9.68 -1.72
CA ILE A 351 1.07 -8.27 -1.63
C ILE A 351 1.43 -7.70 -3.02
N ALA A 352 2.21 -8.43 -3.82
CA ALA A 352 2.59 -8.00 -5.16
C ALA A 352 1.39 -7.81 -6.09
N TYR A 353 0.39 -8.70 -6.01
CA TYR A 353 -0.87 -8.55 -6.74
C TYR A 353 -1.67 -7.31 -6.33
N ILE A 354 -1.78 -7.06 -5.02
CA ILE A 354 -2.49 -5.88 -4.52
C ILE A 354 -1.76 -4.60 -4.94
N LEU A 355 -0.44 -4.53 -4.79
CA LEU A 355 0.37 -3.38 -5.19
C LEU A 355 0.20 -3.02 -6.67
N GLU A 356 -0.05 -3.99 -7.56
CA GLU A 356 -0.31 -3.72 -8.97
C GLU A 356 -1.72 -3.15 -9.24
N MET A 357 -2.70 -3.47 -8.38
CA MET A 357 -4.09 -2.99 -8.51
C MET A 357 -4.34 -1.64 -7.85
N LEU A 358 -3.56 -1.26 -6.84
CA LEU A 358 -3.72 0.03 -6.14
C LEU A 358 -3.68 1.26 -7.07
N PRO A 359 -2.78 1.34 -8.09
CA PRO A 359 -2.82 2.44 -9.05
C PRO A 359 -4.11 2.52 -9.87
N ALA A 360 -4.69 1.36 -10.24
CA ALA A 360 -5.94 1.30 -10.99
C ALA A 360 -7.12 1.80 -10.15
N LEU A 361 -7.18 1.40 -8.87
CA LEU A 361 -8.20 1.90 -7.93
C LEU A 361 -7.99 3.39 -7.64
N GLY A 362 -6.75 3.83 -7.45
CA GLY A 362 -6.43 5.25 -7.28
C GLY A 362 -6.81 6.11 -8.50
N TYR A 363 -6.68 5.57 -9.71
CA TYR A 363 -7.16 6.21 -10.94
C TYR A 363 -8.69 6.36 -10.94
N LEU A 364 -9.45 5.32 -10.58
CA LEU A 364 -10.91 5.43 -10.45
C LEU A 364 -11.31 6.50 -9.42
N HIS A 365 -10.63 6.53 -8.27
CA HIS A 365 -10.89 7.55 -7.24
C HIS A 365 -10.62 8.98 -7.76
N SER A 366 -9.60 9.16 -8.61
CA SER A 366 -9.31 10.46 -9.23
C SER A 366 -10.39 10.94 -10.20
N LEU A 367 -11.22 10.01 -10.70
CA LEU A 367 -12.42 10.28 -11.51
C LEU A 367 -13.70 10.33 -10.67
N ASN A 368 -13.58 10.32 -9.33
CA ASN A 368 -14.69 10.24 -8.40
C ASN A 368 -15.54 8.94 -8.52
N LEU A 369 -14.90 7.84 -8.92
CA LEU A 369 -15.54 6.53 -9.06
C LEU A 369 -15.03 5.56 -7.99
N ALA A 370 -15.93 4.75 -7.44
CA ALA A 370 -15.59 3.61 -6.58
C ALA A 370 -15.81 2.29 -7.32
N TYR A 371 -14.96 1.28 -7.06
CA TYR A 371 -15.06 -0.02 -7.74
C TYR A 371 -16.11 -0.95 -7.10
N CYS A 372 -16.33 -0.86 -5.79
CA CYS A 372 -17.37 -1.49 -4.97
C CYS A 372 -17.35 -3.03 -4.85
N ASP A 373 -16.69 -3.75 -5.76
CA ASP A 373 -16.64 -5.23 -5.74
C ASP A 373 -15.22 -5.77 -5.95
N PHE A 374 -14.21 -5.14 -5.35
CA PHE A 374 -12.82 -5.60 -5.45
C PHE A 374 -12.64 -6.91 -4.67
N LYS A 375 -12.32 -8.00 -5.39
CA LYS A 375 -12.17 -9.34 -4.82
C LYS A 375 -11.37 -10.26 -5.76
N PRO A 376 -10.88 -11.42 -5.29
CA PRO A 376 -10.05 -12.31 -6.11
C PRO A 376 -10.70 -12.81 -7.42
N ASP A 377 -12.04 -12.87 -7.47
CA ASP A 377 -12.78 -13.23 -8.69
C ASP A 377 -12.64 -12.20 -9.82
N ASN A 378 -12.50 -10.92 -9.46
CA ASN A 378 -12.58 -9.79 -10.38
C ASN A 378 -11.21 -9.26 -10.82
N VAL A 379 -10.13 -9.92 -10.39
CA VAL A 379 -8.75 -9.62 -10.78
C VAL A 379 -8.19 -10.81 -11.56
N MET A 380 -7.72 -10.58 -12.78
CA MET A 380 -7.13 -11.61 -13.64
C MET A 380 -5.66 -11.35 -13.92
N GLN A 381 -4.86 -12.40 -13.81
CA GLN A 381 -3.48 -12.42 -14.27
C GLN A 381 -3.39 -12.89 -15.71
N THR A 382 -2.81 -12.03 -16.54
CA THR A 382 -2.40 -12.32 -17.92
C THR A 382 -0.90 -12.61 -17.97
N ASP A 383 -0.36 -12.87 -19.17
CA ASP A 383 1.08 -13.04 -19.39
C ASP A 383 1.90 -11.80 -18.97
N GLU A 384 1.34 -10.60 -19.14
CA GLU A 384 2.10 -9.34 -19.03
C GLU A 384 1.74 -8.49 -17.79
N GLN A 385 0.54 -8.65 -17.23
CA GLN A 385 0.00 -7.79 -16.16
C GLN A 385 -1.25 -8.37 -15.49
N LEU A 386 -1.66 -7.76 -14.38
CA LEU A 386 -2.99 -7.91 -13.80
C LEU A 386 -4.01 -6.95 -14.43
N LYS A 387 -5.27 -7.38 -14.51
CA LYS A 387 -6.41 -6.56 -14.95
C LYS A 387 -7.66 -6.76 -14.09
N LEU A 388 -8.37 -5.68 -13.79
CA LEU A 388 -9.74 -5.67 -13.28
C LEU A 388 -10.71 -5.99 -14.41
N ILE A 389 -11.62 -6.94 -14.21
CA ILE A 389 -12.47 -7.49 -15.29
C ILE A 389 -13.98 -7.24 -15.13
N ASP A 390 -14.43 -6.66 -14.02
CA ASP A 390 -15.87 -6.47 -13.78
C ASP A 390 -16.19 -5.05 -13.28
N LEU A 391 -16.61 -4.18 -14.19
CA LEU A 391 -17.04 -2.81 -13.86
C LEU A 391 -18.54 -2.72 -13.53
N GLY A 392 -19.22 -3.85 -13.31
CA GLY A 392 -20.66 -3.88 -13.11
C GLY A 392 -21.17 -3.13 -11.87
N ALA A 393 -20.33 -3.06 -10.83
CA ALA A 393 -20.62 -2.41 -9.54
C ALA A 393 -20.04 -0.99 -9.42
N VAL A 394 -19.30 -0.53 -10.43
CA VAL A 394 -18.66 0.79 -10.42
C VAL A 394 -19.73 1.87 -10.46
N ILE A 395 -19.68 2.80 -9.52
CA ILE A 395 -20.59 3.92 -9.38
C ILE A 395 -19.83 5.19 -8.99
N SER A 396 -20.45 6.34 -9.20
CA SER A 396 -19.93 7.63 -8.72
C SER A 396 -20.03 7.70 -7.20
N MET A 397 -19.00 8.23 -6.54
CA MET A 397 -19.01 8.42 -5.08
C MET A 397 -20.00 9.50 -4.63
N ASP A 398 -20.35 10.44 -5.52
CA ASP A 398 -21.32 11.50 -5.25
C ASP A 398 -22.77 11.14 -5.65
N ASP A 399 -23.04 9.89 -6.05
CA ASP A 399 -24.38 9.44 -6.45
C ASP A 399 -25.06 8.61 -5.34
N PRO A 400 -25.93 9.23 -4.52
CA PRO A 400 -26.60 8.54 -3.42
C PRO A 400 -27.78 7.66 -3.86
N ASP A 401 -28.27 7.83 -5.09
CA ASP A 401 -29.46 7.15 -5.60
C ASP A 401 -29.11 5.84 -6.31
N SER A 402 -27.85 5.70 -6.75
CA SER A 402 -27.33 4.50 -7.38
C SER A 402 -27.38 3.27 -6.46
N PRO A 403 -27.91 2.12 -6.91
CA PRO A 403 -27.90 0.90 -6.12
C PRO A 403 -26.47 0.40 -5.89
N ILE A 404 -26.10 0.24 -4.62
CA ILE A 404 -24.78 -0.25 -4.21
C ILE A 404 -24.74 -1.78 -4.34
N TYR A 405 -23.87 -2.26 -5.23
CA TYR A 405 -23.60 -3.69 -5.39
C TYR A 405 -22.25 -4.07 -4.79
N GLY A 406 -22.14 -5.29 -4.27
CA GLY A 406 -20.87 -5.87 -3.88
C GLY A 406 -21.06 -7.17 -3.11
N THR A 407 -19.96 -7.76 -2.66
CA THR A 407 -19.96 -9.09 -2.04
C THR A 407 -19.87 -8.99 -0.52
N LEU A 408 -20.89 -9.52 0.18
CA LEU A 408 -20.88 -9.64 1.64
C LEU A 408 -19.64 -10.42 2.12
N GLY A 409 -19.00 -9.90 3.17
CA GLY A 409 -17.72 -10.40 3.68
C GLY A 409 -16.48 -9.72 3.08
N TYR A 410 -16.64 -8.93 2.01
CA TYR A 410 -15.60 -8.01 1.51
C TYR A 410 -15.97 -6.54 1.70
N GLN A 411 -17.25 -6.19 1.55
CA GLN A 411 -17.73 -4.82 1.69
C GLN A 411 -17.51 -4.26 3.09
N ALA A 412 -17.22 -2.96 3.14
CA ALA A 412 -17.12 -2.20 4.38
C ALA A 412 -18.46 -2.14 5.12
N PRO A 413 -18.48 -2.22 6.46
CA PRO A 413 -19.71 -2.26 7.24
C PRO A 413 -20.53 -0.97 7.12
N GLU A 414 -19.88 0.18 6.97
CA GLU A 414 -20.51 1.50 6.93
C GLU A 414 -21.03 1.90 5.54
N ILE A 415 -20.81 1.10 4.48
CA ILE A 415 -21.13 1.47 3.09
C ILE A 415 -22.63 1.77 2.88
N ALA A 416 -23.51 1.14 3.67
CA ALA A 416 -24.94 1.39 3.62
C ALA A 416 -25.33 2.76 4.20
N GLU A 417 -24.49 3.34 5.05
CA GLU A 417 -24.69 4.64 5.70
C GLU A 417 -23.96 5.77 4.96
N THR A 418 -22.71 5.53 4.55
CA THR A 418 -21.85 6.54 3.93
C THR A 418 -21.98 6.59 2.41
N GLY A 419 -22.54 5.56 1.79
CA GLY A 419 -22.29 5.28 0.38
C GLY A 419 -20.84 4.84 0.14
N PRO A 420 -20.45 4.62 -1.12
CA PRO A 420 -19.08 4.26 -1.47
C PRO A 420 -18.13 5.44 -1.25
N THR A 421 -17.03 5.18 -0.54
CA THR A 421 -15.94 6.15 -0.32
C THR A 421 -14.59 5.49 -0.53
N VAL A 422 -13.53 6.30 -0.59
CA VAL A 422 -12.14 5.81 -0.59
C VAL A 422 -11.88 4.86 0.58
N ALA A 423 -12.43 5.16 1.77
CA ALA A 423 -12.28 4.33 2.96
C ALA A 423 -12.98 2.97 2.81
N THR A 424 -14.16 2.91 2.17
CA THR A 424 -14.85 1.63 1.89
C THR A 424 -14.08 0.76 0.91
N GLU A 425 -13.40 1.38 -0.06
CA GLU A 425 -12.56 0.68 -1.04
C GLU A 425 -11.27 0.15 -0.40
N VAL A 426 -10.62 0.94 0.47
CA VAL A 426 -9.45 0.50 1.26
C VAL A 426 -9.78 -0.73 2.13
N PHE A 427 -10.96 -0.73 2.76
CA PHE A 427 -11.45 -1.90 3.50
C PHE A 427 -11.52 -3.13 2.60
N THR A 428 -12.15 -2.98 1.43
CA THR A 428 -12.31 -4.06 0.46
C THR A 428 -10.96 -4.60 -0.04
N VAL A 429 -9.97 -3.74 -0.24
CA VAL A 429 -8.59 -4.13 -0.54
C VAL A 429 -7.96 -4.92 0.60
N GLY A 430 -8.09 -4.45 1.85
CA GLY A 430 -7.59 -5.15 3.04
C GLY A 430 -8.18 -6.55 3.20
N ARG A 431 -9.50 -6.68 2.98
CA ARG A 431 -10.22 -7.96 2.98
C ARG A 431 -9.72 -8.88 1.87
N THR A 432 -9.53 -8.35 0.66
CA THR A 432 -9.01 -9.12 -0.47
C THR A 432 -7.61 -9.63 -0.21
N LEU A 433 -6.71 -8.79 0.31
CA LEU A 433 -5.36 -9.20 0.69
C LEU A 433 -5.39 -10.34 1.72
N ALA A 434 -6.22 -10.21 2.77
CA ALA A 434 -6.37 -11.24 3.78
C ALA A 434 -6.87 -12.57 3.19
N VAL A 435 -7.92 -12.56 2.36
CA VAL A 435 -8.47 -13.80 1.76
C VAL A 435 -7.47 -14.52 0.86
N LEU A 436 -6.57 -13.78 0.20
CA LEU A 436 -5.55 -14.38 -0.67
C LEU A 436 -4.49 -15.18 0.12
N MET A 437 -4.18 -14.79 1.35
CA MET A 437 -3.06 -15.35 2.12
C MET A 437 -3.46 -16.04 3.43
N LEU A 438 -4.71 -15.88 3.91
CA LEU A 438 -5.16 -16.36 5.23
C LEU A 438 -6.41 -17.25 5.14
N ALA A 439 -6.52 -18.16 6.11
CA ALA A 439 -7.72 -18.95 6.34
C ALA A 439 -8.82 -18.15 7.08
N VAL A 440 -9.39 -17.16 6.41
CA VAL A 440 -10.46 -16.32 7.00
C VAL A 440 -11.71 -17.17 7.31
N PRO A 441 -12.20 -17.19 8.57
CA PRO A 441 -13.39 -17.93 8.96
C PRO A 441 -14.63 -17.57 8.15
N GLN A 442 -15.51 -18.54 7.93
CA GLN A 442 -16.79 -18.35 7.24
C GLN A 442 -17.94 -18.35 8.26
N VAL A 443 -18.76 -17.29 8.22
CA VAL A 443 -19.95 -17.11 9.06
C VAL A 443 -21.15 -16.93 8.15
N ALA A 444 -22.14 -17.83 8.27
CA ALA A 444 -23.37 -17.81 7.45
C ALA A 444 -23.11 -17.75 5.92
N GLY A 445 -22.03 -18.35 5.44
CA GLY A 445 -21.67 -18.40 4.02
C GLY A 445 -20.86 -17.20 3.50
N HIS A 446 -20.42 -16.30 4.39
CA HIS A 446 -19.59 -15.13 4.07
C HIS A 446 -18.33 -15.10 4.95
N PHE A 447 -17.31 -14.36 4.53
CA PHE A 447 -16.11 -14.19 5.36
C PHE A 447 -16.41 -13.34 6.60
N GLY A 448 -16.08 -13.86 7.79
CA GLY A 448 -16.21 -13.19 9.08
C GLY A 448 -14.98 -12.36 9.44
N ASP A 449 -14.71 -12.19 10.75
CA ASP A 449 -13.58 -11.41 11.25
C ASP A 449 -12.22 -12.00 10.82
N LEU A 450 -11.20 -11.13 10.71
CA LEU A 450 -9.84 -11.57 10.41
C LEU A 450 -9.25 -12.33 11.60
N PRO A 451 -8.52 -13.44 11.39
CA PRO A 451 -7.81 -14.12 12.47
C PRO A 451 -6.68 -13.24 13.00
N GLY A 452 -6.41 -13.31 14.32
CA GLY A 452 -5.30 -12.63 14.95
C GLY A 452 -4.01 -13.47 15.01
N PRO A 453 -2.90 -12.89 15.48
CA PRO A 453 -1.60 -13.57 15.56
C PRO A 453 -1.58 -14.77 16.52
N GLU A 454 -2.54 -14.88 17.43
CA GLU A 454 -2.72 -16.04 18.31
C GLU A 454 -3.23 -17.28 17.58
N SER A 455 -3.95 -17.10 16.46
CA SER A 455 -4.52 -18.19 15.66
C SER A 455 -3.87 -18.34 14.28
N GLU A 456 -3.14 -17.31 13.82
CA GLU A 456 -2.48 -17.27 12.52
C GLU A 456 -0.96 -17.00 12.65
N PRO A 457 -0.10 -18.05 12.55
CA PRO A 457 1.35 -17.91 12.67
C PRO A 457 2.00 -16.94 11.68
N LEU A 458 1.42 -16.77 10.49
CA LEU A 458 1.89 -15.82 9.49
C LEU A 458 1.85 -14.38 10.03
N LEU A 459 0.76 -13.99 10.69
CA LEU A 459 0.58 -12.67 11.27
C LEU A 459 1.44 -12.47 12.52
N ALA A 460 1.69 -13.52 13.30
CA ALA A 460 2.65 -13.46 14.41
C ALA A 460 4.09 -13.17 13.92
N ARG A 461 4.48 -13.81 12.81
CA ARG A 461 5.79 -13.62 12.17
C ARG A 461 5.95 -12.24 11.53
N HIS A 462 4.89 -11.74 10.89
CA HIS A 462 4.91 -10.49 10.12
C HIS A 462 4.00 -9.43 10.76
N ASP A 463 4.51 -8.78 11.80
CA ASP A 463 3.77 -7.77 12.59
C ASP A 463 3.22 -6.61 11.76
N SER A 464 4.05 -6.09 10.86
CA SER A 464 3.73 -4.95 10.03
C SER A 464 2.62 -5.28 9.05
N LEU A 465 2.60 -6.51 8.53
CA LEU A 465 1.51 -7.04 7.71
C LEU A 465 0.20 -7.13 8.53
N HIS A 466 0.27 -7.65 9.75
CA HIS A 466 -0.89 -7.71 10.64
C HIS A 466 -1.47 -6.32 10.91
N ARG A 467 -0.63 -5.33 11.25
CA ARG A 467 -1.07 -3.95 11.48
C ARG A 467 -1.62 -3.29 10.22
N LEU A 468 -1.02 -3.54 9.07
CA LEU A 468 -1.53 -3.05 7.80
C LEU A 468 -2.93 -3.57 7.52
N LEU A 469 -3.19 -4.86 7.77
CA LEU A 469 -4.53 -5.42 7.65
C LEU A 469 -5.49 -4.76 8.63
N LEU A 470 -5.13 -4.66 9.92
CA LEU A 470 -5.99 -4.04 10.93
C LEU A 470 -6.34 -2.59 10.56
N ARG A 471 -5.37 -1.78 10.14
CA ARG A 471 -5.62 -0.42 9.68
C ARG A 471 -6.50 -0.39 8.43
N ALA A 472 -6.29 -1.28 7.46
CA ALA A 472 -7.10 -1.33 6.25
C ALA A 472 -8.56 -1.69 6.55
N VAL A 473 -8.81 -2.61 7.49
CA VAL A 473 -10.15 -3.11 7.81
C VAL A 473 -10.75 -2.54 9.10
N ASP A 474 -10.22 -1.42 9.58
CA ASP A 474 -10.69 -0.80 10.83
C ASP A 474 -12.19 -0.47 10.74
N PRO A 475 -13.02 -0.75 11.76
CA PRO A 475 -14.42 -0.36 11.75
C PRO A 475 -14.63 1.14 11.55
N ASP A 476 -13.71 1.98 12.04
CA ASP A 476 -13.74 3.43 11.84
C ASP A 476 -13.07 3.79 10.49
N PRO A 477 -13.82 4.35 9.52
CA PRO A 477 -13.28 4.72 8.22
C PRO A 477 -12.17 5.78 8.30
N GLU A 478 -12.16 6.65 9.32
CA GLU A 478 -11.17 7.72 9.47
C GLU A 478 -9.79 7.20 9.93
N VAL A 479 -9.72 6.00 10.50
CA VAL A 479 -8.45 5.35 10.91
C VAL A 479 -7.73 4.72 9.71
N ARG A 480 -8.47 4.39 8.65
CA ARG A 480 -7.95 3.66 7.48
C ARG A 480 -6.95 4.51 6.69
N PHE A 481 -6.39 3.94 5.63
CA PHE A 481 -5.55 4.69 4.70
C PHE A 481 -6.38 5.74 3.96
N SER A 482 -5.91 6.98 3.92
CA SER A 482 -6.60 8.11 3.27
C SER A 482 -6.63 7.99 1.75
N SER A 483 -5.75 7.17 1.16
CA SER A 483 -5.69 6.94 -0.28
C SER A 483 -5.06 5.60 -0.64
N MET A 484 -5.31 5.15 -1.87
CA MET A 484 -4.65 3.98 -2.45
C MET A 484 -3.13 4.17 -2.58
N GLY A 485 -2.67 5.42 -2.76
CA GLY A 485 -1.25 5.76 -2.78
C GLY A 485 -0.59 5.57 -1.41
N GLU A 486 -1.23 6.07 -0.34
CA GLU A 486 -0.76 5.89 1.03
C GLU A 486 -0.66 4.40 1.40
N MET A 487 -1.70 3.64 1.07
CA MET A 487 -1.71 2.19 1.29
C MET A 487 -0.60 1.50 0.48
N ALA A 488 -0.35 1.91 -0.77
CA ALA A 488 0.69 1.33 -1.62
C ALA A 488 2.10 1.57 -1.06
N ASP A 489 2.37 2.76 -0.55
CA ASP A 489 3.66 3.10 0.06
C ASP A 489 3.91 2.24 1.30
N GLN A 490 2.92 2.15 2.21
CA GLN A 490 3.03 1.33 3.41
C GLN A 490 3.14 -0.16 3.07
N LEU A 491 2.34 -0.66 2.13
CA LEU A 491 2.36 -2.04 1.69
C LEU A 491 3.68 -2.42 1.00
N THR A 492 4.33 -1.48 0.31
CA THR A 492 5.67 -1.68 -0.26
C THR A 492 6.74 -1.82 0.84
N GLY A 493 6.65 -1.03 1.92
CA GLY A 493 7.49 -1.18 3.10
C GLY A 493 7.31 -2.56 3.74
N VAL A 494 6.06 -2.99 3.93
CA VAL A 494 5.74 -4.34 4.44
C VAL A 494 6.28 -5.45 3.52
N LEU A 495 6.19 -5.30 2.20
CA LEU A 495 6.73 -6.28 1.24
C LEU A 495 8.25 -6.45 1.41
N ARG A 496 8.99 -5.36 1.61
CA ARG A 496 10.44 -5.42 1.86
C ARG A 496 10.74 -6.22 3.13
N GLU A 497 9.97 -6.00 4.19
CA GLU A 497 10.13 -6.71 5.46
C GLU A 497 9.80 -8.21 5.34
N VAL A 498 8.70 -8.54 4.66
CA VAL A 498 8.28 -9.92 4.40
C VAL A 498 9.37 -10.67 3.64
N LEU A 499 9.80 -10.14 2.50
CA LEU A 499 10.81 -10.78 1.68
C LEU A 499 12.16 -10.91 2.41
N SER A 500 12.60 -9.84 3.10
CA SER A 500 13.85 -9.88 3.87
C SER A 500 13.79 -10.88 5.03
N ALA A 501 12.60 -11.14 5.58
CA ALA A 501 12.37 -12.17 6.60
C ALA A 501 12.37 -13.59 6.06
N GLU A 502 12.10 -13.78 4.77
CA GLU A 502 12.04 -15.08 4.11
C GLU A 502 13.43 -15.55 3.66
N ASP A 503 14.24 -14.67 3.08
CA ASP A 503 15.54 -15.05 2.49
C ASP A 503 16.78 -14.41 3.14
N ALA A 504 16.60 -13.61 4.19
CA ALA A 504 17.66 -12.90 4.90
C ALA A 504 18.47 -11.90 4.04
N VAL A 505 17.93 -11.48 2.89
CA VAL A 505 18.52 -10.45 2.02
C VAL A 505 17.90 -9.09 2.34
N PRO A 506 18.69 -8.08 2.76
CA PRO A 506 18.18 -6.74 3.01
C PRO A 506 17.63 -6.08 1.74
N ARG A 507 16.48 -5.43 1.86
CA ARG A 507 15.81 -4.68 0.79
C ARG A 507 15.56 -3.24 1.27
N PRO A 508 16.61 -2.40 1.34
CA PRO A 508 16.45 -1.01 1.77
C PRO A 508 15.61 -0.23 0.78
N GLY A 509 14.97 0.83 1.25
CA GLY A 509 14.28 1.75 0.35
C GLY A 509 13.97 3.08 0.98
N MET A 510 13.79 4.08 0.13
CA MET A 510 13.47 5.43 0.57
C MET A 510 12.04 5.45 1.12
N SER A 511 11.88 6.05 2.29
CA SER A 511 10.59 6.34 2.90
C SER A 511 9.97 7.57 2.23
N ALA A 512 8.65 7.55 2.05
CA ALA A 512 7.87 8.71 1.62
C ALA A 512 7.50 9.63 2.80
N TYR A 513 7.68 9.17 4.03
CA TYR A 513 7.21 9.84 5.25
C TYR A 513 8.36 10.32 6.13
N PHE A 514 9.51 9.65 6.10
CA PHE A 514 10.67 9.95 6.92
C PHE A 514 11.93 10.19 6.08
N GLY A 515 12.77 11.12 6.53
CA GLY A 515 14.14 11.26 6.05
C GLY A 515 15.04 10.09 6.48
N PRO A 516 16.30 10.05 6.02
CA PRO A 516 17.26 9.05 6.50
C PRO A 516 17.57 9.23 7.99
N ALA A 517 18.10 8.17 8.62
CA ALA A 517 18.65 8.28 9.98
C ALA A 517 19.72 9.38 10.04
N ARG A 518 19.66 10.23 11.07
CA ARG A 518 20.55 11.39 11.22
C ARG A 518 21.83 11.08 11.98
N GLY A 519 21.85 9.98 12.72
CA GLY A 519 22.97 9.55 13.53
C GLY A 519 22.85 8.10 13.98
N VAL A 520 23.77 7.68 14.85
CA VAL A 520 23.76 6.35 15.47
C VAL A 520 23.78 6.54 16.97
N PHE A 521 22.86 5.88 17.67
CA PHE A 521 22.77 5.87 19.12
C PHE A 521 23.11 4.48 19.67
N GLY A 522 23.50 4.41 20.95
CA GLY A 522 23.89 3.17 21.59
C GLY A 522 25.03 2.46 20.85
N VAL A 523 26.18 3.10 20.67
CA VAL A 523 27.34 2.43 20.06
C VAL A 523 28.10 1.65 21.13
N GLY A 524 28.31 0.35 20.90
CA GLY A 524 28.95 -0.56 21.86
C GLY A 524 27.96 -1.45 22.62
N ILE A 525 28.49 -2.46 23.32
CA ILE A 525 27.67 -3.49 23.99
C ILE A 525 27.27 -3.17 25.43
N ALA A 526 27.98 -2.24 26.09
CA ALA A 526 27.66 -1.77 27.43
C ALA A 526 26.98 -0.38 27.43
N ALA A 527 26.71 0.18 26.26
CA ALA A 527 26.11 1.50 26.12
C ALA A 527 24.61 1.42 26.38
N VAL A 528 24.12 2.13 27.41
CA VAL A 528 22.70 2.45 27.55
C VAL A 528 22.45 3.71 26.71
N PRO A 529 21.59 3.68 25.69
CA PRO A 529 21.29 4.86 24.90
C PRO A 529 20.71 5.98 25.78
N ASP A 530 21.16 7.22 25.61
CA ASP A 530 20.53 8.34 26.29
C ASP A 530 19.33 8.88 25.47
N PRO A 531 18.23 9.33 26.11
CA PRO A 531 17.06 9.85 25.43
C PRO A 531 17.34 10.95 24.39
N ALA A 532 18.22 11.90 24.72
CA ALA A 532 18.55 13.01 23.83
C ALA A 532 19.32 12.52 22.57
N GLY A 533 20.25 11.58 22.75
CA GLY A 533 20.97 10.92 21.67
C GLY A 533 20.07 10.11 20.76
N ILE A 534 19.05 9.44 21.30
CA ILE A 534 18.00 8.77 20.51
C ILE A 534 17.26 9.80 19.66
N VAL A 535 16.67 10.83 20.29
CA VAL A 535 15.91 11.89 19.60
C VAL A 535 16.74 12.57 18.52
N ALA A 536 18.03 12.83 18.76
CA ALA A 536 18.92 13.46 17.78
C ALA A 536 19.24 12.55 16.57
N ALA A 537 19.24 11.23 16.75
CA ALA A 537 19.59 10.27 15.71
C ALA A 537 18.39 9.74 14.91
N LEU A 538 17.18 9.77 15.49
CA LEU A 538 15.97 9.29 14.83
C LEU A 538 15.69 10.01 13.50
N PRO A 539 15.14 9.29 12.50
CA PRO A 539 14.57 9.87 11.29
C PRO A 539 13.57 11.00 11.59
N ILE A 540 13.41 11.91 10.63
CA ILE A 540 12.54 13.09 10.76
C ILE A 540 11.37 12.96 9.79
N PRO A 541 10.13 13.31 10.18
CA PRO A 541 9.03 13.44 9.24
C PRO A 541 9.42 14.38 8.09
N LEU A 542 9.12 13.98 6.86
CA LEU A 542 9.32 14.80 5.68
C LEU A 542 8.29 15.91 5.63
N VAL A 543 8.72 17.07 5.15
CA VAL A 543 7.87 18.24 4.92
C VAL A 543 7.03 17.97 3.67
N ASP A 544 5.72 18.22 3.75
CA ASP A 544 4.85 18.18 2.58
C ASP A 544 5.33 19.23 1.55
N PRO A 545 5.76 18.82 0.35
CA PRO A 545 6.22 19.75 -0.67
C PRO A 545 5.12 20.63 -1.27
N THR A 546 3.84 20.36 -0.96
CA THR A 546 2.70 21.17 -1.37
C THR A 546 2.33 22.27 -0.35
N ASP A 547 2.92 22.23 0.86
CA ASP A 547 2.70 23.24 1.88
C ASP A 547 3.27 24.62 1.45
N SER A 548 2.55 25.69 1.81
CA SER A 548 2.89 27.07 1.42
C SER A 548 4.26 27.53 1.92
N ALA A 549 4.80 26.92 2.97
CA ALA A 549 6.11 27.23 3.53
C ALA A 549 7.22 26.24 3.13
N ALA A 550 6.95 25.22 2.32
CA ALA A 550 7.92 24.17 2.00
C ALA A 550 9.28 24.70 1.51
N ALA A 551 9.26 25.70 0.61
CA ALA A 551 10.47 26.33 0.08
C ALA A 551 11.27 27.10 1.15
N LEU A 552 10.59 27.78 2.06
CA LEU A 552 11.23 28.48 3.18
C LEU A 552 11.87 27.46 4.13
N LEU A 553 11.14 26.42 4.50
CA LEU A 553 11.59 25.39 5.44
C LEU A 553 12.86 24.68 4.95
N ALA A 554 12.99 24.46 3.64
CA ALA A 554 14.19 23.89 3.02
C ALA A 554 15.48 24.70 3.30
N THR A 555 15.37 25.98 3.64
CA THR A 555 16.51 26.86 3.95
C THR A 555 16.86 26.95 5.44
N THR A 556 16.09 26.31 6.32
CA THR A 556 16.14 26.51 7.79
C THR A 556 16.77 25.34 8.57
N THR A 557 17.65 24.59 7.92
CA THR A 557 18.30 23.42 8.53
C THR A 557 19.19 23.84 9.71
N GLY A 558 18.98 23.23 10.89
CA GLY A 558 19.84 23.43 12.07
C GLY A 558 19.58 24.70 12.90
N ALA A 559 18.51 25.45 12.63
CA ALA A 559 18.14 26.62 13.43
C ALA A 559 17.36 26.24 14.71
N THR A 560 17.62 26.96 15.80
CA THR A 560 16.90 26.86 17.10
C THR A 560 15.46 27.40 17.00
N PRO A 561 14.54 27.07 17.94
CA PRO A 561 13.17 27.62 17.92
C PRO A 561 13.13 29.14 17.79
N VAL A 562 13.96 29.85 18.57
CA VAL A 562 13.99 31.32 18.56
C VAL A 562 14.57 31.87 17.24
N GLU A 563 15.57 31.23 16.66
CA GLU A 563 16.11 31.61 15.35
C GLU A 563 15.11 31.37 14.24
N LEU A 564 14.37 30.25 14.30
CA LEU A 564 13.27 29.94 13.39
C LEU A 564 12.14 30.93 13.53
N GLU A 565 11.69 31.24 14.74
CA GLU A 565 10.65 32.23 14.99
C GLU A 565 11.06 33.61 14.47
N ARG A 566 12.33 34.01 14.63
CA ARG A 566 12.85 35.25 14.01
C ARG A 566 12.90 35.15 12.49
N ALA A 567 13.36 34.03 11.94
CA ALA A 567 13.45 33.79 10.50
C ALA A 567 12.07 33.73 9.85
N PHE A 568 11.08 33.17 10.53
CA PHE A 568 9.69 33.12 10.13
C PHE A 568 9.05 34.49 10.28
N ALA A 569 9.20 35.18 11.41
CA ALA A 569 8.72 36.55 11.56
C ALA A 569 9.31 37.50 10.51
N ALA A 570 10.57 37.29 10.10
CA ALA A 570 11.23 38.03 9.03
C ALA A 570 10.81 37.57 7.61
N GLY A 571 10.66 36.27 7.39
CA GLY A 571 10.38 35.63 6.10
C GLY A 571 8.91 35.62 5.70
N LEU A 572 7.97 35.51 6.65
CA LEU A 572 6.52 35.68 6.44
C LEU A 572 6.20 37.10 5.90
N ARG A 573 7.04 38.11 6.19
CA ARG A 573 6.91 39.44 5.57
C ARG A 573 7.30 39.48 4.07
N SER A 574 8.00 38.47 3.58
CA SER A 574 8.49 38.40 2.18
C SER A 574 7.84 37.30 1.32
N VAL A 575 7.15 36.32 1.95
CA VAL A 575 6.63 35.12 1.27
C VAL A 575 5.10 35.00 1.34
N VAL A 576 4.40 35.79 2.17
CA VAL A 576 2.92 35.77 2.21
C VAL A 576 2.36 36.53 1.00
N THR A 577 2.30 35.84 -0.13
CA THR A 577 1.48 36.20 -1.29
C THR A 577 0.25 35.30 -1.31
N GLY A 578 -0.74 35.60 -0.47
CA GLY A 578 -2.13 35.11 -0.63
C GLY A 578 -2.40 33.60 -0.52
N ALA A 579 -1.44 32.75 -0.12
CA ALA A 579 -1.68 31.32 0.16
C ALA A 579 -2.04 31.08 1.64
N GLY A 580 -2.82 30.03 1.92
CA GLY A 580 -3.30 29.66 3.26
C GLY A 580 -2.19 29.45 4.30
N GLU A 581 -2.57 29.43 5.58
CA GLU A 581 -1.68 29.21 6.71
C GLU A 581 -0.93 27.86 6.57
N SER A 582 0.39 27.88 6.79
CA SER A 582 1.25 26.69 6.70
C SER A 582 1.04 25.78 7.91
N THR A 583 0.86 24.49 7.66
CA THR A 583 0.79 23.45 8.71
C THR A 583 2.18 22.95 9.08
N GLU A 584 3.15 23.09 8.18
CA GLU A 584 4.53 22.61 8.38
C GLU A 584 5.39 23.54 9.25
N ILE A 585 5.13 24.85 9.27
CA ILE A 585 5.85 25.80 10.14
C ILE A 585 5.68 25.44 11.63
N PRO A 586 4.45 25.27 12.16
CA PRO A 586 4.25 24.85 13.54
C PRO A 586 4.93 23.51 13.88
N LEU A 587 4.85 22.52 12.99
CA LEU A 587 5.52 21.21 13.17
C LEU A 587 7.04 21.35 13.23
N ARG A 588 7.64 22.24 12.41
CA ARG A 588 9.08 22.54 12.45
C ARG A 588 9.51 23.18 13.77
N LEU A 589 8.68 24.02 14.37
CA LEU A 589 8.95 24.64 15.67
C LEU A 589 8.91 23.62 16.81
N ILE A 590 7.94 22.71 16.83
CA ILE A 590 7.89 21.58 17.77
C ILE A 590 9.20 20.78 17.68
N ARG A 591 9.61 20.44 16.45
CA ARG A 591 10.86 19.71 16.23
C ARG A 591 12.07 20.47 16.76
N ALA A 592 12.15 21.78 16.55
CA ALA A 592 13.27 22.58 17.04
C ALA A 592 13.35 22.59 18.58
N ALA A 593 12.20 22.58 19.26
CA ALA A 593 12.14 22.49 20.72
C ALA A 593 12.66 21.14 21.21
N LEU A 594 12.26 20.04 20.56
CA LEU A 594 12.79 18.70 20.82
C LEU A 594 14.29 18.60 20.57
N GLU A 595 14.79 19.15 19.45
CA GLU A 595 16.23 19.19 19.13
C GLU A 595 17.05 20.02 20.13
N SER A 596 16.40 21.00 20.79
CA SER A 596 17.00 21.81 21.86
C SER A 596 16.92 21.16 23.24
N GLY A 597 16.24 20.02 23.37
CA GLY A 597 16.04 19.32 24.63
C GLY A 597 15.00 19.96 25.55
N ASP A 598 14.03 20.72 25.00
CA ASP A 598 12.93 21.34 25.74
C ASP A 598 11.60 20.61 25.49
N PRO A 599 11.31 19.52 26.23
CA PRO A 599 10.07 18.77 26.05
C PRO A 599 8.83 19.54 26.50
N ALA A 600 8.97 20.54 27.39
CA ALA A 600 7.84 21.33 27.87
C ALA A 600 7.33 22.31 26.80
N ASP A 601 8.24 23.01 26.11
CA ASP A 601 7.89 23.86 24.96
C ASP A 601 7.29 23.02 23.82
N ALA A 602 7.89 21.86 23.53
CA ALA A 602 7.35 20.94 22.53
C ALA A 602 5.91 20.49 22.88
N ALA A 603 5.65 20.07 24.12
CA ALA A 603 4.33 19.64 24.57
C ALA A 603 3.29 20.77 24.49
N ALA A 604 3.64 22.00 24.87
CA ALA A 604 2.76 23.16 24.76
C ALA A 604 2.37 23.45 23.30
N ARG A 605 3.33 23.39 22.37
CA ARG A 605 3.08 23.59 20.94
C ARG A 605 2.26 22.46 20.31
N ILE A 606 2.47 21.21 20.72
CA ILE A 606 1.66 20.06 20.28
C ILE A 606 0.20 20.23 20.74
N ALA A 607 -0.02 20.62 21.99
CA ALA A 607 -1.36 20.85 22.51
C ALA A 607 -2.10 21.94 21.73
N ALA A 608 -1.40 23.02 21.34
CA ALA A 608 -1.97 24.09 20.53
C ALA A 608 -2.37 23.68 19.09
N LEU A 609 -1.81 22.59 18.56
CA LEU A 609 -2.11 22.08 17.21
C LEU A 609 -3.06 20.89 17.19
N SER A 610 -3.41 20.33 18.36
CA SER A 610 -4.18 19.08 18.41
C SER A 610 -5.60 19.25 17.83
N ASP A 611 -6.18 20.44 17.95
CA ASP A 611 -7.51 20.76 17.41
C ASP A 611 -7.47 21.08 15.90
N THR A 612 -6.33 21.55 15.38
CA THR A 612 -6.18 21.94 13.96
C THR A 612 -5.69 20.80 13.07
N LEU A 613 -5.00 19.81 13.64
CA LEU A 613 -4.49 18.62 12.96
C LEU A 613 -4.95 17.33 13.67
N PRO A 614 -6.27 17.09 13.79
CA PRO A 614 -6.77 15.88 14.42
C PRO A 614 -6.33 14.65 13.63
N GLY A 615 -5.85 13.62 14.33
CA GLY A 615 -5.42 12.36 13.71
C GLY A 615 -4.07 12.41 12.97
N ASP A 616 -3.38 13.55 12.93
CA ASP A 616 -2.06 13.63 12.30
C ASP A 616 -1.00 12.87 13.13
N TRP A 617 -0.51 11.76 12.57
CA TRP A 617 0.47 10.89 13.22
C TRP A 617 1.78 11.62 13.62
N ARG A 618 2.11 12.75 12.98
CA ARG A 618 3.32 13.54 13.30
C ARG A 618 3.21 14.14 14.70
N LEU A 619 2.01 14.49 15.16
CA LEU A 619 1.81 14.97 16.52
C LEU A 619 2.13 13.86 17.54
N ALA A 620 1.67 12.63 17.30
CA ALA A 620 2.03 11.47 18.13
C ALA A 620 3.54 11.21 18.11
N TRP A 621 4.18 11.29 16.92
CA TRP A 621 5.64 11.17 16.78
C TRP A 621 6.42 12.19 17.61
N PHE A 622 5.98 13.45 17.64
CA PHE A 622 6.62 14.48 18.45
C PHE A 622 6.29 14.36 19.94
N ARG A 623 5.06 13.96 20.29
CA ARG A 623 4.66 13.71 21.68
C ARG A 623 5.47 12.56 22.29
N ALA A 624 5.68 11.49 21.53
CA ALA A 624 6.52 10.37 21.92
C ALA A 624 7.96 10.80 22.27
N GLN A 625 8.54 11.69 21.45
CA GLN A 625 9.88 12.24 21.71
C GLN A 625 9.90 13.16 22.93
N ALA A 626 8.86 13.96 23.16
CA ALA A 626 8.75 14.79 24.37
C ALA A 626 8.68 13.91 25.63
N HIS A 627 7.83 12.88 25.65
CA HIS A 627 7.76 11.91 26.74
C HIS A 627 9.09 11.20 26.97
N LEU A 628 9.79 10.80 25.90
CA LEU A 628 11.10 10.18 25.97
C LEU A 628 12.14 11.10 26.65
N LEU A 629 12.18 12.38 26.28
CA LEU A 629 13.06 13.37 26.91
C LEU A 629 12.70 13.65 28.38
N SER A 630 11.41 13.57 28.74
CA SER A 630 10.93 13.70 30.12
C SER A 630 11.14 12.44 30.97
N GLY A 631 11.58 11.32 30.37
CA GLY A 631 11.75 10.03 31.06
C GLY A 631 10.45 9.24 31.23
N GLU A 632 9.36 9.64 30.58
CA GLU A 632 8.03 9.01 30.62
C GLU A 632 7.97 7.87 29.59
N LEU A 633 8.74 6.81 29.83
CA LEU A 633 9.00 5.77 28.82
C LEU A 633 7.74 5.00 28.36
N SER A 634 6.78 4.77 29.26
CA SER A 634 5.53 4.07 28.92
C SER A 634 4.64 4.89 27.98
N ASP A 635 4.57 6.20 28.22
CA ASP A 635 3.79 7.11 27.38
C ASP A 635 4.48 7.31 26.02
N ALA A 636 5.81 7.43 26.03
CA ALA A 636 6.61 7.43 24.79
C ALA A 636 6.38 6.17 23.95
N ALA A 637 6.36 4.99 24.58
CA ALA A 637 6.09 3.73 23.89
C ALA A 637 4.69 3.69 23.28
N THR A 638 3.68 4.19 24.01
CA THR A 638 2.28 4.23 23.54
C THR A 638 2.13 5.14 22.32
N GLU A 639 2.72 6.33 22.36
CA GLU A 639 2.67 7.28 21.24
C GLU A 639 3.45 6.77 20.01
N PHE A 640 4.64 6.18 20.18
CA PHE A 640 5.33 5.55 19.05
C PHE A 640 4.60 4.33 18.49
N GLU A 641 3.86 3.59 19.32
CA GLU A 641 3.03 2.47 18.91
C GLU A 641 1.85 2.95 18.05
N ALA A 642 1.26 4.10 18.38
CA ALA A 642 0.24 4.75 17.55
C ALA A 642 0.81 5.16 16.17
N VAL A 643 2.04 5.71 16.13
CA VAL A 643 2.70 6.02 14.85
C VAL A 643 2.98 4.74 14.05
N TYR A 644 3.35 3.65 14.71
CA TYR A 644 3.57 2.38 14.03
C TYR A 644 2.27 1.76 13.49
N ALA A 645 1.17 1.89 14.23
CA ALA A 645 -0.15 1.48 13.75
C ALA A 645 -0.58 2.29 12.52
N ALA A 646 -0.31 3.60 12.51
CA ALA A 646 -0.53 4.44 11.34
C ALA A 646 0.43 4.06 10.19
N LEU A 647 1.72 3.86 10.45
CA LEU A 647 2.73 3.67 9.40
C LEU A 647 3.40 2.29 9.51
N PRO A 648 2.67 1.18 9.22
CA PRO A 648 3.17 -0.17 9.43
C PRO A 648 4.36 -0.52 8.53
N GLY A 649 4.52 0.12 7.38
CA GLY A 649 5.64 -0.09 6.45
C GLY A 649 6.92 0.65 6.82
N GLU A 650 6.89 1.54 7.82
CA GLU A 650 8.01 2.44 8.12
C GLU A 650 8.99 1.86 9.16
N ALA A 651 10.29 2.03 8.91
CA ALA A 651 11.34 1.59 9.82
C ALA A 651 11.53 2.54 11.03
N ALA A 652 11.24 3.83 10.85
CA ALA A 652 11.42 4.86 11.86
C ALA A 652 10.64 4.60 13.17
N PRO A 653 9.32 4.32 13.15
CA PRO A 653 8.58 3.99 14.37
C PRO A 653 9.05 2.70 15.03
N LYS A 654 9.42 1.67 14.24
CA LYS A 654 9.98 0.43 14.78
C LYS A 654 11.31 0.68 15.50
N LEU A 655 12.19 1.49 14.93
CA LEU A 655 13.48 1.83 15.54
C LEU A 655 13.29 2.62 16.85
N ALA A 656 12.35 3.56 16.87
CA ALA A 656 12.04 4.33 18.07
C ALA A 656 11.45 3.44 19.18
N LEU A 657 10.49 2.58 18.84
CA LEU A 657 9.95 1.58 19.77
C LEU A 657 11.03 0.65 20.31
N ALA A 658 11.94 0.19 19.45
CA ALA A 658 13.03 -0.69 19.87
C ALA A 658 13.90 -0.03 20.96
N ALA A 659 14.21 1.26 20.79
CA ALA A 659 15.00 2.04 21.74
C ALA A 659 14.24 2.29 23.06
N VAL A 660 12.95 2.66 23.00
CA VAL A 660 12.15 2.86 24.22
C VAL A 660 11.96 1.55 24.98
N CYS A 661 11.68 0.45 24.28
CA CYS A 661 11.59 -0.88 24.89
C CYS A 661 12.92 -1.32 25.51
N GLU A 662 14.06 -1.00 24.87
CA GLU A 662 15.39 -1.23 25.45
C GLU A 662 15.54 -0.46 26.78
N LEU A 663 15.16 0.82 26.84
CA LEU A 663 15.23 1.61 28.08
C LEU A 663 14.31 1.06 29.18
N ILE A 664 13.09 0.64 28.82
CA ILE A 664 12.17 0.00 29.78
C ILE A 664 12.76 -1.30 30.31
N ALA A 665 13.39 -2.11 29.46
CA ALA A 665 14.02 -3.36 29.88
C ALA A 665 15.18 -3.12 30.86
N HIS A 666 15.93 -2.02 30.75
CA HIS A 666 17.01 -1.67 31.68
C HIS A 666 16.52 -1.18 33.05
N THR A 667 15.31 -0.59 33.11
CA THR A 667 14.76 -0.07 34.38
C THR A 667 14.13 -1.16 35.25
N ARG A 668 13.74 -2.30 34.67
CA ARG A 668 13.14 -3.43 35.39
C ARG A 668 14.21 -4.48 35.73
N THR A 669 14.58 -4.55 37.00
CA THR A 669 15.69 -5.36 37.53
C THR A 669 15.34 -6.83 37.86
N GLU A 670 14.14 -7.32 37.59
CA GLU A 670 13.70 -8.66 38.00
C GLU A 670 13.35 -9.57 36.82
N ALA A 671 13.79 -10.83 36.93
CA ALA A 671 13.51 -11.91 35.99
C ALA A 671 12.12 -12.55 36.26
N PRO A 672 11.45 -13.10 35.24
CA PRO A 672 11.94 -13.45 33.89
C PRO A 672 12.08 -12.25 32.94
N LEU A 673 12.79 -12.46 31.81
CA LEU A 673 12.95 -11.45 30.74
C LEU A 673 11.62 -10.75 30.46
N SER A 674 11.60 -9.42 30.58
CA SER A 674 10.38 -8.64 30.44
C SER A 674 9.87 -8.66 28.99
N GLU A 675 8.56 -8.48 28.81
CA GLU A 675 7.94 -8.30 27.49
C GLU A 675 8.62 -7.19 26.65
N ALA A 676 9.09 -6.13 27.32
CA ALA A 676 9.82 -5.04 26.69
C ALA A 676 11.12 -5.51 26.03
N HIS A 677 11.84 -6.46 26.65
CA HIS A 677 13.05 -7.05 26.07
C HIS A 677 12.74 -7.75 24.74
N SER A 678 11.73 -8.63 24.74
CA SER A 678 11.32 -9.38 23.54
C SER A 678 10.85 -8.45 22.42
N ARG A 679 10.10 -7.39 22.76
CA ARG A 679 9.68 -6.35 21.81
C ARG A 679 10.88 -5.59 21.23
N SER A 680 11.85 -5.21 22.06
CA SER A 680 13.06 -4.52 21.62
C SER A 680 13.86 -5.34 20.60
N VAL A 681 14.13 -6.63 20.90
CA VAL A 681 14.83 -7.54 19.98
C VAL A 681 14.08 -7.64 18.65
N ARG A 682 12.76 -7.87 18.69
CA ARG A 682 11.92 -8.03 17.50
C ARG A 682 11.97 -6.80 16.59
N TYR A 683 11.86 -5.60 17.16
CA TYR A 683 11.87 -4.36 16.39
C TYR A 683 13.25 -4.04 15.81
N TYR A 684 14.33 -4.19 16.60
CA TYR A 684 15.68 -4.02 16.07
C TYR A 684 16.01 -5.02 14.96
N ASP A 685 15.65 -6.30 15.13
CA ASP A 685 15.89 -7.32 14.11
C ASP A 685 15.09 -7.04 12.83
N THR A 686 13.85 -6.57 12.95
CA THR A 686 13.02 -6.22 11.77
C THR A 686 13.65 -5.07 10.99
N VAL A 687 14.09 -4.01 11.66
CA VAL A 687 14.75 -2.87 11.04
C VAL A 687 16.08 -3.30 10.41
N TRP A 688 16.94 -3.97 11.16
CA TRP A 688 18.28 -4.36 10.71
C TRP A 688 18.27 -5.34 9.54
N ARG A 689 17.35 -6.32 9.56
CA ARG A 689 17.20 -7.31 8.48
C ARG A 689 16.73 -6.67 7.19
N THR A 690 15.92 -5.62 7.27
CA THR A 690 15.33 -4.96 6.10
C THR A 690 16.27 -3.91 5.51
N ASP A 691 16.88 -3.09 6.35
CA ASP A 691 17.79 -2.02 5.94
C ASP A 691 19.00 -1.89 6.89
N ARG A 692 20.17 -2.28 6.39
CA ARG A 692 21.44 -2.26 7.14
C ARG A 692 22.07 -0.87 7.26
N SER A 693 21.43 0.19 6.75
CA SER A 693 21.87 1.56 7.00
C SER A 693 21.53 2.04 8.42
N PHE A 694 20.56 1.40 9.09
CA PHE A 694 20.16 1.68 10.47
C PHE A 694 21.10 1.01 11.48
N LEU A 695 22.32 1.54 11.60
CA LEU A 695 23.36 0.98 12.48
C LEU A 695 22.94 0.92 13.96
N SER A 696 22.08 1.83 14.43
CA SER A 696 21.54 1.75 15.80
C SER A 696 20.81 0.43 16.05
N ALA A 697 20.19 -0.15 15.01
CA ALA A 697 19.50 -1.44 15.12
C ALA A 697 20.47 -2.62 15.27
N ALA A 698 21.63 -2.57 14.60
CA ALA A 698 22.67 -3.58 14.79
C ALA A 698 23.19 -3.60 16.24
N PHE A 699 23.57 -2.43 16.76
CA PHE A 699 24.11 -2.34 18.12
C PHE A 699 23.02 -2.65 19.17
N GLY A 700 21.79 -2.16 18.99
CA GLY A 700 20.66 -2.46 19.87
C GLY A 700 20.32 -3.96 19.91
N SER A 701 20.20 -4.60 18.75
CA SER A 701 19.97 -6.06 18.67
C SER A 701 21.10 -6.84 19.34
N ALA A 702 22.36 -6.46 19.10
CA ALA A 702 23.50 -7.11 19.74
C ALA A 702 23.47 -7.01 21.28
N ARG A 703 23.14 -5.84 21.84
CA ARG A 703 22.98 -5.66 23.29
C ARG A 703 21.87 -6.51 23.87
N MET A 704 20.70 -6.50 23.25
CA MET A 704 19.55 -7.24 23.75
C MET A 704 19.76 -8.76 23.64
N ARG A 705 20.39 -9.25 22.57
CA ARG A 705 20.79 -10.67 22.47
C ARG A 705 21.82 -11.05 23.53
N LEU A 706 22.81 -10.19 23.78
CA LEU A 706 23.78 -10.44 24.84
C LEU A 706 23.12 -10.52 26.23
N ALA A 707 22.17 -9.64 26.53
CA ALA A 707 21.43 -9.64 27.79
C ALA A 707 20.54 -10.87 27.99
N SER A 708 20.10 -11.54 26.92
CA SER A 708 19.41 -12.83 26.97
C SER A 708 20.33 -14.06 26.86
N GLY A 709 21.66 -13.84 26.78
CA GLY A 709 22.67 -14.89 26.67
C GLY A 709 22.96 -15.36 25.24
N ASP A 710 22.29 -14.84 24.22
CA ASP A 710 22.55 -15.13 22.80
C ASP A 710 23.78 -14.37 22.27
N ARG A 711 24.95 -14.78 22.77
CA ARG A 711 26.24 -14.18 22.41
C ARG A 711 26.59 -14.38 20.93
N GLN A 712 26.28 -15.55 20.39
CA GLN A 712 26.58 -15.86 18.99
C GLN A 712 25.72 -15.04 18.03
N GLY A 713 24.44 -14.86 18.33
CA GLY A 713 23.57 -13.98 17.56
C GLY A 713 24.03 -12.53 17.62
N ALA A 714 24.43 -12.03 18.79
CA ALA A 714 25.00 -10.68 18.93
C ALA A 714 26.24 -10.46 18.06
N ILE A 715 27.19 -11.40 18.06
CA ILE A 715 28.38 -11.36 17.20
C ILE A 715 27.98 -11.41 15.72
N THR A 716 27.03 -12.28 15.36
CA THR A 716 26.57 -12.42 13.97
C THR A 716 25.98 -11.12 13.43
N ILE A 717 25.20 -10.39 14.23
CA ILE A 717 24.64 -9.09 13.86
C ILE A 717 25.74 -8.04 13.67
N LEU A 718 26.67 -7.93 14.63
CA LEU A 718 27.81 -7.01 14.53
C LEU A 718 28.70 -7.35 13.33
N ASP A 719 28.79 -8.64 12.99
CA ASP A 719 29.57 -9.13 11.86
C ASP A 719 28.99 -8.74 10.50
N GLN A 720 27.68 -8.47 10.42
CA GLN A 720 27.00 -8.03 9.21
C GLN A 720 27.17 -6.53 8.90
N VAL A 721 27.75 -5.74 9.80
CA VAL A 721 28.03 -4.32 9.54
C VAL A 721 29.04 -4.20 8.41
N ASP A 722 28.69 -3.44 7.37
CA ASP A 722 29.49 -3.30 6.15
C ASP A 722 30.87 -2.67 6.44
N PRO A 723 31.97 -3.17 5.84
CA PRO A 723 33.31 -2.60 5.99
C PRO A 723 33.44 -1.12 5.60
N SER A 724 32.59 -0.61 4.72
CA SER A 724 32.54 0.81 4.32
C SER A 724 31.82 1.72 5.32
N SER A 725 31.16 1.15 6.34
CA SER A 725 30.46 1.90 7.37
C SER A 725 31.43 2.71 8.23
N ALA A 726 31.05 3.95 8.55
CA ALA A 726 31.78 4.80 9.49
C ALA A 726 31.84 4.22 10.92
N ARG A 727 31.04 3.20 11.23
CA ARG A 727 31.02 2.49 12.54
C ARG A 727 31.50 1.06 12.46
N TYR A 728 32.16 0.66 11.37
CA TYR A 728 32.66 -0.70 11.21
C TYR A 728 33.65 -1.09 12.31
N THR A 729 34.61 -0.19 12.61
CA THR A 729 35.61 -0.40 13.66
C THR A 729 34.95 -0.60 15.03
N GLU A 730 33.97 0.23 15.38
CA GLU A 730 33.21 0.12 16.63
C GLU A 730 32.40 -1.19 16.68
N ALA A 731 31.82 -1.63 15.57
CA ALA A 731 31.10 -2.91 15.51
C ALA A 731 32.04 -4.10 15.74
N ARG A 732 33.25 -4.07 15.17
CA ARG A 732 34.24 -5.13 15.40
C ARG A 732 34.78 -5.13 16.83
N LEU A 733 35.03 -3.95 17.41
CA LEU A 733 35.41 -3.84 18.81
C LEU A 733 34.30 -4.40 19.72
N ALA A 734 33.04 -4.02 19.47
CA ALA A 734 31.89 -4.55 20.18
C ALA A 734 31.78 -6.08 20.05
N ALA A 735 32.10 -6.67 18.90
CA ALA A 735 32.10 -8.12 18.71
C ALA A 735 33.19 -8.82 19.55
N VAL A 736 34.38 -8.22 19.66
CA VAL A 736 35.45 -8.71 20.53
C VAL A 736 35.05 -8.59 22.00
N GLU A 737 34.47 -7.46 22.41
CA GLU A 737 33.95 -7.29 23.77
C GLU A 737 32.84 -8.33 24.05
N THR A 738 31.97 -8.59 23.08
CA THR A 738 30.91 -9.61 23.17
C THR A 738 31.48 -11.02 23.25
N LEU A 739 32.70 -11.30 22.81
CA LEU A 739 33.29 -12.63 23.02
C LEU A 739 33.75 -12.84 24.48
N LEU A 740 34.11 -11.76 25.17
CA LEU A 740 34.89 -11.80 26.42
C LEU A 740 34.11 -11.35 27.67
N THR A 741 33.22 -10.36 27.56
CA THR A 741 32.54 -9.71 28.68
C THR A 741 31.57 -10.65 29.41
N ASP A 742 31.54 -10.59 30.75
CA ASP A 742 30.63 -11.35 31.63
C ASP A 742 30.57 -12.85 31.34
N ARG A 743 31.70 -13.42 30.91
CA ARG A 743 31.84 -14.85 30.64
C ARG A 743 32.44 -15.58 31.84
N PRO A 744 31.82 -16.67 32.31
CA PRO A 744 32.43 -17.52 33.33
C PRO A 744 33.81 -18.03 32.86
N PRO A 745 34.82 -18.13 33.74
CA PRO A 745 36.14 -18.63 33.37
C PRO A 745 36.12 -20.00 32.68
N ALA A 746 35.16 -20.86 33.03
CA ALA A 746 34.96 -22.18 32.45
C ALA A 746 34.52 -22.14 30.97
N ASP A 747 33.85 -21.06 30.54
CA ASP A 747 33.32 -20.93 29.19
C ASP A 747 34.29 -20.22 28.24
N ILE A 748 35.39 -19.67 28.75
CA ILE A 748 36.47 -19.13 27.94
C ILE A 748 37.28 -20.32 27.40
N THR A 749 37.18 -20.60 26.11
CA THR A 749 37.94 -21.66 25.45
C THR A 749 39.13 -21.08 24.67
N GLU A 750 40.10 -21.91 24.33
CA GLU A 750 41.20 -21.51 23.44
C GLU A 750 40.67 -20.96 22.09
N SER A 751 39.61 -21.56 21.53
CA SER A 751 38.99 -21.10 20.29
C SER A 751 38.43 -19.67 20.40
N VAL A 752 37.79 -19.34 21.52
CA VAL A 752 37.26 -17.99 21.81
C VAL A 752 38.40 -16.98 21.91
N LEU A 753 39.48 -17.33 22.61
CA LEU A 753 40.66 -16.47 22.73
C LEU A 753 41.29 -16.22 21.36
N ARG A 754 41.44 -17.26 20.53
CA ARG A 754 42.01 -17.14 19.19
C ARG A 754 41.11 -16.35 18.24
N ASP A 755 39.79 -16.51 18.32
CA ASP A 755 38.83 -15.70 17.56
C ASP A 755 38.95 -14.22 17.95
N ALA A 756 38.89 -13.90 19.25
CA ALA A 756 39.05 -12.54 19.74
C ALA A 756 40.41 -11.93 19.33
N GLY A 757 41.50 -12.70 19.46
CA GLY A 757 42.84 -12.27 19.06
C GLY A 757 42.98 -12.07 17.55
N GLY A 758 42.39 -12.95 16.74
CA GLY A 758 42.35 -12.85 15.29
C GLY A 758 41.63 -11.58 14.84
N ARG A 759 40.45 -11.32 15.39
CA ARG A 759 39.66 -10.10 15.15
C ARG A 759 40.47 -8.85 15.48
N VAL A 760 41.07 -8.77 16.67
CA VAL A 760 41.90 -7.61 17.08
C VAL A 760 43.10 -7.40 16.16
N THR A 761 43.72 -8.46 15.64
CA THR A 761 44.88 -8.36 14.75
C THR A 761 44.52 -7.75 13.39
N THR A 762 43.29 -7.98 12.92
CA THR A 762 42.80 -7.40 11.66
C THR A 762 42.34 -5.94 11.77
N LEU A 763 42.20 -5.40 12.98
CA LEU A 763 41.71 -4.03 13.18
C LEU A 763 42.80 -2.98 12.99
N THR A 764 42.53 -2.04 12.10
CA THR A 764 43.28 -0.79 11.98
C THR A 764 42.70 0.23 12.95
N LEU A 765 43.42 0.52 14.04
CA LEU A 765 43.01 1.47 15.07
C LEU A 765 43.97 2.66 15.10
N ASP A 766 43.45 3.86 14.85
CA ASP A 766 44.25 5.10 14.86
C ASP A 766 44.70 5.51 16.27
N SER A 767 43.94 5.07 17.29
CA SER A 767 44.25 5.38 18.69
C SER A 767 45.08 4.27 19.32
N ALA A 768 46.34 4.59 19.65
CA ALA A 768 47.25 3.70 20.39
C ALA A 768 46.63 3.26 21.73
N ARG A 769 45.89 4.16 22.40
CA ARG A 769 45.17 3.84 23.64
C ARG A 769 44.08 2.80 23.42
N ARG A 770 43.22 2.96 22.39
CA ARG A 770 42.16 1.97 22.07
C ARG A 770 42.76 0.62 21.68
N ALA A 771 43.83 0.63 20.88
CA ALA A 771 44.53 -0.59 20.50
C ALA A 771 45.13 -1.34 21.70
N ALA A 772 45.74 -0.61 22.64
CA ALA A 772 46.26 -1.19 23.87
C ALA A 772 45.13 -1.72 24.79
N ASP A 773 44.00 -1.03 24.86
CA ASP A 773 42.89 -1.43 25.72
C ASP A 773 42.23 -2.73 25.25
N ILE A 774 41.91 -2.85 23.96
CA ILE A 774 41.27 -4.08 23.44
C ILE A 774 42.21 -5.29 23.50
N ARG A 775 43.51 -5.09 23.22
CA ARG A 775 44.54 -6.15 23.39
C ARG A 775 44.64 -6.59 24.86
N LYS A 776 44.61 -5.64 25.79
CA LYS A 776 44.59 -5.91 27.23
C LYS A 776 43.41 -6.81 27.59
N GLN A 777 42.20 -6.55 27.08
CA GLN A 777 41.02 -7.38 27.37
C GLN A 777 41.22 -8.84 26.95
N VAL A 778 41.70 -9.09 25.72
CA VAL A 778 42.00 -10.44 25.22
C VAL A 778 43.05 -11.14 26.08
N LEU A 779 44.13 -10.44 26.45
CA LEU A 779 45.21 -11.03 27.24
C LEU A 779 44.82 -11.25 28.70
N VAL A 780 43.94 -10.43 29.28
CA VAL A 780 43.37 -10.68 30.62
C VAL A 780 42.54 -11.96 30.59
N ALA A 781 41.69 -12.14 29.57
CA ALA A 781 40.92 -13.38 29.41
C ALA A 781 41.83 -14.60 29.24
N ALA A 782 42.92 -14.47 28.47
CA ALA A 782 43.90 -15.53 28.30
C ALA A 782 44.64 -15.88 29.60
N LEU A 783 44.99 -14.88 30.42
CA LEU A 783 45.63 -15.12 31.71
C LEU A 783 44.68 -15.83 32.69
N THR A 784 43.41 -15.44 32.71
CA THR A 784 42.37 -16.13 33.50
C THR A 784 42.22 -17.58 33.06
N TRP A 785 42.21 -17.84 31.75
CA TRP A 785 42.11 -19.18 31.18
C TRP A 785 43.31 -20.07 31.54
N LEU A 786 44.54 -19.54 31.43
CA LEU A 786 45.76 -20.24 31.85
C LEU A 786 45.79 -20.47 33.37
N GLY A 787 45.34 -19.49 34.16
CA GLY A 787 45.25 -19.58 35.62
C GLY A 787 44.30 -20.67 36.11
N ALA A 788 43.31 -21.05 35.30
CA ALA A 788 42.43 -22.20 35.56
C ALA A 788 43.07 -23.57 35.27
N GLY A 789 44.35 -23.61 34.88
CA GLY A 789 45.11 -24.83 34.63
C GLY A 789 45.02 -25.38 33.20
N ASN A 790 44.45 -24.61 32.28
CA ASN A 790 44.37 -25.01 30.87
C ASN A 790 45.72 -24.84 30.15
N ALA A 791 45.96 -25.64 29.11
CA ALA A 791 47.15 -25.57 28.27
C ALA A 791 46.77 -25.40 26.79
N PRO A 792 47.49 -24.58 26.02
CA PRO A 792 47.22 -24.37 24.60
C PRO A 792 47.46 -25.65 23.79
N THR A 793 46.54 -25.94 22.89
CA THR A 793 46.64 -27.04 21.91
C THR A 793 47.46 -26.64 20.69
N ASP A 794 47.53 -25.33 20.38
CA ASP A 794 48.32 -24.77 19.29
C ASP A 794 49.45 -23.85 19.84
N PRO A 795 50.72 -24.04 19.44
CA PRO A 795 51.84 -23.20 19.89
C PRO A 795 51.83 -21.79 19.30
N ALA A 796 50.96 -21.47 18.32
CA ALA A 796 50.91 -20.15 17.71
C ALA A 796 50.61 -19.04 18.74
N PRO A 797 51.27 -17.87 18.62
CA PRO A 797 51.08 -16.77 19.55
C PRO A 797 49.64 -16.24 19.52
N LEU A 798 49.18 -15.72 20.66
CA LEU A 798 47.95 -14.95 20.77
C LEU A 798 48.32 -13.46 20.67
N LEU A 799 47.84 -12.78 19.63
CA LEU A 799 48.28 -11.42 19.27
C LEU A 799 49.80 -11.40 19.03
N ASP A 800 50.54 -10.62 19.83
CA ASP A 800 51.99 -10.47 19.79
C ASP A 800 52.72 -11.18 20.96
N ALA A 801 52.05 -12.12 21.64
CA ALA A 801 52.61 -12.84 22.79
C ALA A 801 52.45 -14.36 22.66
N PRO A 802 53.43 -15.17 23.09
CA PRO A 802 53.23 -16.60 23.27
C PRO A 802 52.08 -16.86 24.24
N LEU A 803 51.20 -17.84 23.95
CA LEU A 803 50.08 -18.22 24.81
C LEU A 803 50.55 -19.06 26.00
N THR A 804 51.42 -18.47 26.83
CA THR A 804 51.97 -19.03 28.07
C THR A 804 51.83 -18.01 29.19
N ASP A 805 51.80 -18.42 30.46
CA ASP A 805 51.65 -17.47 31.58
C ASP A 805 52.72 -16.35 31.54
N PRO A 806 54.03 -16.64 31.35
CA PRO A 806 55.03 -15.58 31.22
C PRO A 806 54.80 -14.70 29.98
N GLY A 807 54.45 -15.30 28.83
CA GLY A 807 54.24 -14.58 27.57
C GLY A 807 53.07 -13.60 27.64
N VAL A 808 51.92 -14.07 28.12
CA VAL A 808 50.71 -13.26 28.30
C VAL A 808 50.94 -12.14 29.32
N ARG A 809 51.63 -12.41 30.44
CA ARG A 809 52.01 -11.38 31.41
C ARG A 809 52.90 -10.29 30.83
N THR A 810 53.89 -10.66 30.01
CA THR A 810 54.71 -9.67 29.28
C THR A 810 53.85 -8.85 28.31
N GLY A 811 52.92 -9.48 27.59
CA GLY A 811 51.97 -8.78 26.72
C GLY A 811 51.09 -7.77 27.48
N LEU A 812 50.56 -8.17 28.64
CA LEU A 812 49.78 -7.30 29.53
C LEU A 812 50.60 -6.13 30.06
N GLU A 813 51.84 -6.38 30.50
CA GLU A 813 52.75 -5.31 30.92
C GLU A 813 52.92 -4.26 29.81
N ARG A 814 53.13 -4.69 28.56
CA ARG A 814 53.22 -3.77 27.41
C ARG A 814 51.94 -2.96 27.23
N CYS A 815 50.77 -3.59 27.34
CA CYS A 815 49.49 -2.91 27.21
C CYS A 815 49.27 -1.86 28.31
N TYR A 816 49.50 -2.20 29.58
CA TYR A 816 49.39 -1.24 30.69
C TYR A 816 50.36 -0.08 30.54
N ARG A 817 51.61 -0.32 30.11
CA ARG A 817 52.59 0.74 29.85
C ARG A 817 52.21 1.62 28.65
N ALA A 818 51.53 1.06 27.64
CA ALA A 818 51.00 1.84 26.53
C ALA A 818 49.82 2.72 26.98
N LEU A 819 48.88 2.17 27.76
CA LEU A 819 47.79 2.94 28.35
C LEU A 819 48.30 4.05 29.28
N ALA A 820 49.34 3.79 30.06
CA ALA A 820 49.95 4.77 30.96
C ALA A 820 50.57 5.97 30.22
N ARG A 821 51.09 5.76 29.00
CA ARG A 821 51.63 6.85 28.16
C ARG A 821 50.53 7.80 27.65
N GLU A 822 49.32 7.26 27.46
CA GLU A 822 48.14 7.97 26.95
C GLU A 822 47.13 8.34 28.06
N ALA A 823 47.56 8.28 29.33
CA ALA A 823 46.71 8.57 30.46
C ALA A 823 46.35 10.08 30.52
N PRO A 824 45.10 10.44 30.86
CA PRO A 824 44.65 11.83 30.82
C PRO A 824 45.23 12.66 31.98
N ASP A 825 45.67 12.00 33.05
CA ASP A 825 46.22 12.63 34.23
C ASP A 825 47.30 11.75 34.90
N MET A 826 48.04 12.36 35.82
CA MET A 826 49.17 11.72 36.51
C MET A 826 48.73 10.55 37.42
N TRP A 827 47.56 10.62 38.04
CA TRP A 827 47.07 9.56 38.94
C TRP A 827 46.67 8.32 38.17
N ALA A 828 45.94 8.49 37.07
CA ALA A 828 45.62 7.41 36.14
C ALA A 828 46.89 6.76 35.58
N ARG A 829 47.93 7.56 35.27
CA ARG A 829 49.23 7.05 34.85
C ARG A 829 49.90 6.20 35.93
N ILE A 830 49.96 6.68 37.18
CA ILE A 830 50.57 5.96 38.30
C ILE A 830 49.86 4.62 38.50
N ALA A 831 48.51 4.62 38.55
CA ALA A 831 47.72 3.41 38.71
C ALA A 831 48.01 2.37 37.61
N LEU A 832 48.10 2.79 36.34
CA LEU A 832 48.42 1.91 35.22
C LEU A 832 49.86 1.37 35.30
N VAL A 833 50.81 2.16 35.77
CA VAL A 833 52.21 1.72 35.98
C VAL A 833 52.30 0.71 37.12
N GLU A 834 51.56 0.91 38.21
CA GLU A 834 51.50 -0.05 39.32
C GLU A 834 50.92 -1.39 38.85
N GLN A 835 49.85 -1.37 38.05
CA GLN A 835 49.30 -2.59 37.43
C GLN A 835 50.30 -3.26 36.47
N ALA A 836 51.06 -2.48 35.69
CA ALA A 836 52.12 -3.03 34.84
C ALA A 836 53.22 -3.72 35.65
N ASN A 837 53.55 -3.19 36.83
CA ASN A 837 54.57 -3.77 37.70
C ASN A 837 54.06 -5.00 38.46
N SER A 838 52.78 -5.03 38.85
CA SER A 838 52.18 -6.17 39.56
C SER A 838 52.03 -7.40 38.67
N ILE A 839 51.77 -7.19 37.37
CA ILE A 839 51.55 -8.28 36.40
C ILE A 839 52.84 -8.87 35.82
N ARG A 840 53.97 -8.14 35.94
CA ARG A 840 55.28 -8.51 35.38
C ARG A 840 55.66 -9.95 35.75
N PRO A 841 56.07 -10.79 34.78
CA PRO A 841 56.48 -12.17 35.08
C PRO A 841 57.68 -12.18 36.02
N ARG A 842 57.61 -12.99 37.08
CA ARG A 842 58.72 -13.18 38.02
C ARG A 842 59.78 -14.04 37.33
N THR A 843 60.92 -13.45 36.96
CA THR A 843 62.11 -14.20 36.61
C THR A 843 62.66 -14.85 37.88
N THR A 844 62.51 -16.17 38.01
CA THR A 844 63.31 -16.94 38.98
C THR A 844 64.73 -16.97 38.44
N LEU A 845 65.63 -16.23 39.09
CA LEU A 845 67.07 -16.38 38.91
C LEU A 845 67.54 -17.73 39.47
#